data_AF-A0A105T5D9-F1
#
_entry.id   AF-A0A105T5D9-F1
#
_cell.length_a   1.000
_cell.length_b   1.000
_cell.length_c   1.000
_cell.angle_alpha   90.00
_cell.angle_beta   90.00
_cell.angle_gamma   90.00
#
_symmetry.space_group_name_H-M   'P 1'
#
loop_
_entity.id
_entity.type
_entity.pdbx_description
1 polymer ?
#
loop_
_entity_poly.entity_id
_entity_poly.type
_entity_poly.pdbx_seq_one_letter_code
_entity_poly.pdbx_strand_id
1 'polypeptide(L)'
;MTIEMPNAQLDWDDQGRPHSRVFDDVYFSDTAGLEETRYVFIEQNALKERFAALRANGQMVIGETGFGTGLNFLCAWQLFEQTAQPDARLHFISVEKYPLTRGDLHRALALWPQLSDVSEQLLAAYFAIHPGFQTLTLGNGRVTLTLLIGDVLEQLSQLDAQVDAWFLDGFAPAKNPDMWTPELFAQLARLAAPDATISTFTSTGWVRRALNEAGFKMRRTPGIGHKWEILRGTFLGVPEQALATSAVKPWYARPPQPTTERKALVIGGGLSGCASANSLARRGWQVVLLERHERLAKEASGNPQGVLYLKLSAHGTTLSQMIVSGFGYTRRLLEHLQRGRDWDDCGVLQLGFNAKEAQRHAQLAGAFAPALVHMLDQPQAQALAGIELAQGGLFYPEGGWVHPPALCQYQAMHPNVQVLTHHDVVQLNNVDNQWQACDGERVLASAPVVILAGAAEVKRFPASSGLPLKRIRGQITQLVQTEHSAALNTVVCAEGYVAPGRMGEHTLGASFDFDNDDLTTTPAGHQGNLDLMDEISPQLSSLFGEQLDPAQLQGWAAFRCTSPDYLPIVGPLSDPEAFASTYAVLRKDARQVPDTPCPWLHGLYVNSGHGSRGLITAPLSGEMLAAWINNEPLPVPRTIAEACHPNRFALRALIKGL
;
A
#
# COMPACT_ATOMS: atom_id res chain seq x y z
N MET A 1 7.64 -8.58 -21.97
CA MET A 1 6.23 -9.01 -21.94
C MET A 1 5.40 -7.76 -21.77
N THR A 2 4.69 -7.38 -22.81
CA THR A 2 3.66 -6.34 -22.76
C THR A 2 2.59 -6.83 -21.78
N ILE A 3 2.38 -6.13 -20.67
CA ILE A 3 1.29 -6.45 -19.75
C ILE A 3 0.12 -5.54 -20.15
N GLU A 4 -0.48 -5.81 -21.31
CA GLU A 4 -1.89 -5.45 -21.46
C GLU A 4 -2.66 -6.45 -20.58
N MET A 5 -2.98 -6.03 -19.35
CA MET A 5 -4.11 -6.64 -18.64
C MET A 5 -5.32 -5.75 -18.96
N PRO A 6 -6.10 -6.09 -19.99
CA PRO A 6 -7.29 -5.34 -20.31
C PRO A 6 -8.30 -5.46 -19.14
N ASN A 7 -9.07 -4.40 -18.92
CA ASN A 7 -10.30 -4.51 -18.15
C ASN A 7 -11.22 -5.58 -18.75
N ALA A 8 -12.21 -6.04 -17.97
CA ALA A 8 -13.20 -7.00 -18.47
C ALA A 8 -13.85 -6.53 -19.78
N GLN A 9 -13.92 -7.44 -20.77
CA GLN A 9 -14.65 -7.20 -22.01
C GLN A 9 -16.07 -7.72 -21.85
N LEU A 10 -17.01 -6.80 -21.68
CA LEU A 10 -18.39 -7.12 -21.37
C LEU A 10 -19.32 -6.89 -22.56
N ASP A 11 -20.33 -7.74 -22.65
CA ASP A 11 -21.60 -7.47 -23.33
C ASP A 11 -22.70 -7.37 -22.27
N TRP A 12 -23.76 -6.62 -22.57
CA TRP A 12 -24.85 -6.40 -21.64
C TRP A 12 -26.16 -6.83 -22.29
N ASP A 13 -26.94 -7.65 -21.59
CA ASP A 13 -28.26 -8.06 -22.08
C ASP A 13 -29.33 -6.98 -21.88
N ASP A 14 -30.55 -7.26 -22.37
CA ASP A 14 -31.70 -6.34 -22.27
C ASP A 14 -32.10 -6.02 -20.82
N GLN A 15 -31.68 -6.84 -19.85
CA GLN A 15 -31.91 -6.64 -18.42
C GLN A 15 -30.73 -5.93 -17.73
N GLY A 16 -29.69 -5.56 -18.48
CA GLY A 16 -28.50 -4.89 -17.98
C GLY A 16 -27.55 -5.81 -17.22
N ARG A 17 -27.61 -7.12 -17.43
CA ARG A 17 -26.69 -8.10 -16.81
C ARG A 17 -25.42 -8.25 -17.64
N PRO A 18 -24.23 -8.29 -17.01
CA PRO A 18 -22.96 -8.41 -17.71
C PRO A 18 -22.66 -9.87 -18.10
N HIS A 19 -22.24 -10.05 -19.35
CA HIS A 19 -21.72 -11.29 -19.90
C HIS A 19 -20.25 -11.11 -20.29
N SER A 20 -19.39 -12.06 -19.90
CA SER A 20 -17.98 -12.01 -20.25
C SER A 20 -17.75 -12.51 -21.67
N ARG A 21 -17.22 -11.65 -22.56
CA ARG A 21 -16.83 -12.07 -23.92
C ARG A 21 -15.67 -13.06 -23.93
N VAL A 22 -14.78 -12.97 -22.94
CA VAL A 22 -13.57 -13.81 -22.88
C VAL A 22 -13.91 -15.24 -22.46
N PHE A 23 -14.81 -15.39 -21.50
CA PHE A 23 -15.17 -16.69 -20.93
C PHE A 23 -16.49 -17.25 -21.45
N ASP A 24 -17.25 -16.45 -22.21
CA ASP A 24 -18.57 -16.80 -22.74
C ASP A 24 -19.50 -17.34 -21.64
N ASP A 25 -19.58 -16.58 -20.54
CA ASP A 25 -20.32 -16.94 -19.33
C ASP A 25 -20.79 -15.68 -18.57
N VAL A 26 -21.81 -15.85 -17.73
CA VAL A 26 -22.41 -14.77 -16.92
C VAL A 26 -21.67 -14.60 -15.60
N TYR A 27 -21.63 -13.37 -15.07
CA TYR A 27 -20.99 -13.10 -13.77
C TYR A 27 -21.82 -13.58 -12.57
N PHE A 28 -23.14 -13.73 -12.75
CA PHE A 28 -24.07 -14.19 -11.72
C PHE A 28 -25.35 -14.70 -12.37
N SER A 29 -26.10 -15.51 -11.61
CA SER A 29 -27.34 -16.12 -12.09
C SER A 29 -28.44 -15.10 -12.45
N ASP A 30 -29.07 -15.38 -13.59
CA ASP A 30 -30.12 -14.61 -14.25
C ASP A 30 -31.36 -14.29 -13.40
N THR A 31 -31.72 -15.14 -12.45
CA THR A 31 -33.00 -15.05 -11.72
C THR A 31 -32.85 -14.81 -10.21
N ALA A 32 -31.68 -15.08 -9.63
CA ALA A 32 -31.48 -15.07 -8.18
C ALA A 32 -30.03 -14.80 -7.74
N GLY A 33 -29.23 -14.04 -8.50
CA GLY A 33 -27.80 -13.83 -8.21
C GLY A 33 -27.50 -13.43 -6.75
N LEU A 34 -28.29 -12.54 -6.16
CA LEU A 34 -28.11 -12.11 -4.76
C LEU A 34 -28.39 -13.22 -3.74
N GLU A 35 -29.50 -13.95 -3.90
CA GLU A 35 -29.88 -15.04 -3.00
C GLU A 35 -28.96 -16.25 -3.16
N GLU A 36 -28.46 -16.49 -4.38
CA GLU A 36 -27.45 -17.50 -4.64
C GLU A 36 -26.13 -17.16 -3.92
N THR A 37 -25.62 -15.94 -4.05
CA THR A 37 -24.43 -15.49 -3.32
C THR A 37 -24.62 -15.65 -1.80
N ARG A 38 -25.76 -15.22 -1.27
CA ARG A 38 -26.10 -15.36 0.16
C ARG A 38 -26.11 -16.82 0.59
N TYR A 39 -26.71 -17.71 -0.20
CA TYR A 39 -26.75 -19.13 0.14
C TYR A 39 -25.39 -19.80 0.03
N VAL A 40 -24.73 -19.67 -1.12
CA VAL A 40 -23.49 -20.39 -1.45
C VAL A 40 -22.33 -19.90 -0.60
N PHE A 41 -22.10 -18.60 -0.51
CA PHE A 41 -20.88 -18.07 0.10
C PHE A 41 -21.07 -17.62 1.54
N ILE A 42 -22.22 -17.03 1.87
CA ILE A 42 -22.47 -16.48 3.21
C ILE A 42 -22.95 -17.58 4.18
N GLU A 43 -24.03 -18.30 3.84
CA GLU A 43 -24.60 -19.34 4.69
C GLU A 43 -23.69 -20.57 4.82
N GLN A 44 -23.12 -21.07 3.71
CA GLN A 44 -22.28 -22.27 3.80
C GLN A 44 -20.94 -22.06 4.52
N ASN A 45 -20.48 -20.82 4.65
CA ASN A 45 -19.35 -20.45 5.51
C ASN A 45 -19.78 -20.02 6.93
N ALA A 46 -21.09 -20.08 7.25
CA ALA A 46 -21.67 -19.69 8.54
C ALA A 46 -21.26 -18.27 8.99
N LEU A 47 -21.20 -17.33 8.05
CA LEU A 47 -20.62 -16.01 8.33
C LEU A 47 -21.46 -15.20 9.33
N LYS A 48 -22.78 -15.40 9.37
CA LYS A 48 -23.65 -14.71 10.33
C LYS A 48 -23.26 -15.03 11.77
N GLU A 49 -23.13 -16.32 12.08
CA GLU A 49 -22.74 -16.79 13.40
C GLU A 49 -21.30 -16.39 13.71
N ARG A 50 -20.39 -16.51 12.74
CA ARG A 50 -18.97 -16.20 12.92
C ARG A 50 -18.72 -14.70 13.11
N PHE A 51 -19.42 -13.82 12.39
CA PHE A 51 -19.35 -12.38 12.59
C PHE A 51 -19.90 -11.97 13.96
N ALA A 52 -21.04 -12.53 14.37
CA ALA A 52 -21.63 -12.27 15.69
C ALA A 52 -20.71 -12.77 16.84
N ALA A 53 -19.92 -13.82 16.60
CA ALA A 53 -18.97 -14.37 17.56
C ALA A 53 -17.61 -13.64 17.59
N LEU A 54 -17.35 -12.68 16.71
CA LEU A 54 -16.11 -11.91 16.74
C LEU A 54 -16.01 -11.13 18.05
N ARG A 55 -14.90 -11.33 18.76
CA ARG A 55 -14.55 -10.54 19.94
C ARG A 55 -14.28 -9.08 19.55
N ALA A 56 -14.31 -8.21 20.57
CA ALA A 56 -13.83 -6.84 20.48
C ALA A 56 -12.44 -6.78 19.82
N ASN A 57 -12.28 -5.90 18.82
CA ASN A 57 -11.08 -5.77 17.96
C ASN A 57 -10.65 -7.07 17.25
N GLY A 58 -11.57 -8.04 17.13
CA GLY A 58 -11.40 -9.25 16.34
C GLY A 58 -11.50 -8.93 14.85
N GLN A 59 -10.95 -9.83 14.04
CA GLN A 59 -10.96 -9.72 12.58
C GLN A 59 -11.47 -11.02 11.99
N MET A 60 -12.25 -10.91 10.92
CA MET A 60 -12.53 -12.02 10.00
C MET A 60 -11.77 -11.76 8.69
N VAL A 61 -11.00 -12.74 8.22
CA VAL A 61 -10.32 -12.70 6.92
C VAL A 61 -11.03 -13.62 5.92
N ILE A 62 -11.62 -13.03 4.88
CA ILE A 62 -12.26 -13.77 3.78
C ILE A 62 -11.36 -13.69 2.56
N GLY A 63 -11.09 -14.84 1.93
CA GLY A 63 -10.38 -14.95 0.66
C GLY A 63 -11.33 -15.32 -0.47
N GLU A 64 -11.12 -14.76 -1.65
CA GLU A 64 -11.92 -15.01 -2.85
C GLU A 64 -11.04 -15.16 -4.09
N THR A 65 -11.49 -16.02 -5.01
CA THR A 65 -10.91 -16.18 -6.33
C THR A 65 -11.89 -15.67 -7.39
N GLY A 66 -11.66 -14.47 -7.94
CA GLY A 66 -12.55 -13.82 -8.90
C GLY A 66 -13.46 -12.79 -8.23
N PHE A 67 -13.05 -11.52 -8.22
CA PHE A 67 -13.84 -10.43 -7.64
C PHE A 67 -15.07 -10.11 -8.49
N GLY A 68 -14.92 -10.13 -9.81
CA GLY A 68 -15.97 -9.79 -10.77
C GLY A 68 -16.63 -8.45 -10.46
N THR A 69 -17.93 -8.50 -10.18
CA THR A 69 -18.74 -7.32 -9.84
C THR A 69 -18.64 -6.91 -8.36
N GLY A 70 -17.93 -7.68 -7.54
CA GLY A 70 -17.84 -7.46 -6.09
C GLY A 70 -19.08 -7.90 -5.31
N LEU A 71 -20.03 -8.61 -5.93
CA LEU A 71 -21.30 -8.99 -5.30
C LEU A 71 -21.10 -9.78 -3.98
N ASN A 72 -20.21 -10.77 -3.99
CA ASN A 72 -19.92 -11.59 -2.80
C ASN A 72 -19.31 -10.74 -1.67
N PHE A 73 -18.37 -9.87 -2.01
CA PHE A 73 -17.78 -8.91 -1.07
C PHE A 73 -18.85 -8.01 -0.44
N LEU A 74 -19.73 -7.42 -1.26
CA LEU A 74 -20.79 -6.52 -0.77
C LEU A 74 -21.81 -7.25 0.10
N CYS A 75 -22.14 -8.50 -0.22
CA CYS A 75 -23.01 -9.33 0.63
C CYS A 75 -22.36 -9.64 1.99
N ALA A 76 -21.07 -10.00 1.99
CA ALA A 76 -20.32 -10.24 3.21
C ALA A 76 -20.19 -8.97 4.06
N TRP A 77 -19.89 -7.84 3.43
CA TRP A 77 -19.78 -6.54 4.09
C TRP A 77 -21.13 -6.10 4.68
N GLN A 78 -22.22 -6.13 3.91
CA GLN A 78 -23.56 -5.79 4.42
C GLN A 78 -23.91 -6.63 5.66
N LEU A 79 -23.68 -7.95 5.61
CA LEU A 79 -23.95 -8.81 6.76
C LEU A 79 -23.04 -8.48 7.95
N PHE A 80 -21.76 -8.20 7.69
CA PHE A 80 -20.80 -7.83 8.72
C PHE A 80 -21.25 -6.57 9.49
N GLU A 81 -21.67 -5.52 8.80
CA GLU A 81 -22.18 -4.30 9.43
C GLU A 81 -23.43 -4.57 10.29
N GLN A 82 -24.28 -5.50 9.87
CA GLN A 82 -25.51 -5.85 10.58
C GLN A 82 -25.29 -6.72 11.83
N THR A 83 -24.18 -7.44 11.92
CA THR A 83 -24.02 -8.54 12.90
C THR A 83 -22.79 -8.42 13.79
N ALA A 84 -21.70 -7.82 13.30
CA ALA A 84 -20.45 -7.73 14.04
C ALA A 84 -20.43 -6.55 15.02
N GLN A 85 -19.66 -6.68 16.10
CA GLN A 85 -19.47 -5.60 17.07
C GLN A 85 -18.79 -4.37 16.41
N PRO A 86 -19.07 -3.13 16.87
CA PRO A 86 -18.59 -1.90 16.23
C PRO A 86 -17.06 -1.78 16.07
N ASP A 87 -16.28 -2.47 16.91
CA ASP A 87 -14.82 -2.47 16.89
C ASP A 87 -14.22 -3.71 16.21
N ALA A 88 -15.04 -4.67 15.79
CA ALA A 88 -14.61 -5.76 14.94
C ALA A 88 -14.26 -5.25 13.54
N ARG A 89 -13.45 -6.03 12.81
CA ARG A 89 -12.99 -5.72 11.45
C ARG A 89 -13.25 -6.87 10.46
N LEU A 90 -13.44 -6.51 9.21
CA LEU A 90 -13.49 -7.44 8.08
C LEU A 90 -12.30 -7.15 7.15
N HIS A 91 -11.51 -8.17 6.85
CA HIS A 91 -10.52 -8.10 5.77
C HIS A 91 -10.96 -9.05 4.66
N PHE A 92 -11.30 -8.49 3.51
CA PHE A 92 -11.64 -9.25 2.33
C PHE A 92 -10.48 -9.20 1.34
N ILE A 93 -10.00 -10.35 0.88
CA ILE A 93 -8.92 -10.50 -0.08
C ILE A 93 -9.53 -11.14 -1.31
N SER A 94 -9.47 -10.48 -2.46
CA SER A 94 -10.00 -11.06 -3.70
C SER A 94 -8.99 -10.92 -4.83
N VAL A 95 -8.87 -11.96 -5.63
CA VAL A 95 -8.06 -11.93 -6.85
C VAL A 95 -8.94 -11.59 -8.04
N GLU A 96 -8.48 -10.70 -8.92
CA GLU A 96 -9.16 -10.40 -10.18
C GLU A 96 -8.16 -10.23 -11.32
N LYS A 97 -8.35 -10.98 -12.41
CA LYS A 97 -7.47 -10.93 -13.58
C LYS A 97 -7.91 -9.86 -14.58
N TYR A 98 -9.22 -9.62 -14.66
CA TYR A 98 -9.86 -8.68 -15.59
C TYR A 98 -10.78 -7.73 -14.82
N PRO A 99 -10.24 -6.76 -14.07
CA PRO A 99 -11.07 -5.86 -13.27
C PRO A 99 -12.03 -5.08 -14.17
N LEU A 100 -13.27 -4.92 -13.73
CA LEU A 100 -14.23 -4.05 -14.40
C LEU A 100 -13.74 -2.60 -14.36
N THR A 101 -14.09 -1.81 -15.38
CA THR A 101 -13.94 -0.35 -15.28
C THR A 101 -14.89 0.19 -14.21
N ARG A 102 -14.62 1.38 -13.67
CA ARG A 102 -15.53 2.01 -12.69
C ARG A 102 -16.94 2.21 -13.26
N GLY A 103 -17.07 2.53 -14.55
CA GLY A 103 -18.35 2.69 -15.22
C GLY A 103 -19.12 1.36 -15.33
N ASP A 104 -18.44 0.29 -15.73
CA ASP A 104 -19.05 -1.04 -15.80
C ASP A 104 -19.44 -1.56 -14.42
N LEU A 105 -18.58 -1.33 -13.41
CA LEU A 105 -18.87 -1.71 -12.03
C LEU A 105 -20.11 -0.97 -11.51
N HIS A 106 -20.22 0.34 -11.75
CA HIS A 106 -21.40 1.12 -11.40
C HIS A 106 -22.67 0.55 -12.06
N ARG A 107 -22.60 0.24 -13.36
CA ARG A 107 -23.73 -0.34 -14.10
C ARG A 107 -24.14 -1.71 -13.56
N ALA A 108 -23.18 -2.59 -13.25
CA ALA A 108 -23.45 -3.89 -12.68
C ALA A 108 -24.10 -3.79 -11.29
N LEU A 109 -23.56 -2.91 -10.44
CA LEU A 109 -24.02 -2.76 -9.05
C LEU A 109 -25.42 -2.13 -8.96
N ALA A 110 -25.85 -1.37 -9.97
CA ALA A 110 -27.20 -0.80 -10.04
C ALA A 110 -28.31 -1.87 -10.08
N LEU A 111 -27.99 -3.14 -10.38
CA LEU A 111 -28.94 -4.26 -10.36
C LEU A 111 -29.37 -4.66 -8.94
N TRP A 112 -28.62 -4.24 -7.90
CA TRP A 112 -28.90 -4.58 -6.51
C TRP A 112 -29.05 -3.32 -5.65
N PRO A 113 -30.18 -2.59 -5.77
CA PRO A 113 -30.41 -1.40 -4.97
C PRO A 113 -30.42 -1.68 -3.46
N GLN A 114 -30.63 -2.93 -3.03
CA GLN A 114 -30.56 -3.33 -1.62
C GLN A 114 -29.13 -3.29 -1.05
N LEU A 115 -28.11 -3.12 -1.90
CA LEU A 115 -26.69 -3.00 -1.52
C LEU A 115 -26.14 -1.58 -1.69
N SER A 116 -26.98 -0.58 -2.01
CA SER A 116 -26.55 0.80 -2.34
C SER A 116 -25.59 1.39 -1.30
N ASP A 117 -25.89 1.24 -0.01
CA ASP A 117 -25.12 1.84 1.08
C ASP A 117 -23.65 1.40 1.08
N VAL A 118 -23.37 0.15 0.73
CA VAL A 118 -22.01 -0.41 0.66
C VAL A 118 -21.41 -0.32 -0.75
N SER A 119 -22.24 -0.41 -1.79
CA SER A 119 -21.77 -0.33 -3.19
C SER A 119 -21.33 1.08 -3.57
N GLU A 120 -22.03 2.12 -3.09
CA GLU A 120 -21.65 3.52 -3.31
C GLU A 120 -20.30 3.84 -2.65
N GLN A 121 -20.05 3.31 -1.45
CA GLN A 121 -18.76 3.46 -0.78
C GLN A 121 -17.63 2.75 -1.55
N LEU A 122 -17.87 1.55 -2.07
CA LEU A 122 -16.91 0.86 -2.94
C LEU A 122 -16.62 1.70 -4.19
N LEU A 123 -17.67 2.18 -4.88
CA LEU A 123 -17.55 2.99 -6.10
C LEU A 123 -16.85 4.34 -5.87
N ALA A 124 -16.98 4.91 -4.69
CA ALA A 124 -16.26 6.12 -4.28
C ALA A 124 -14.75 5.85 -4.13
N ALA A 125 -14.35 4.63 -3.76
CA ALA A 125 -12.95 4.23 -3.58
C ALA A 125 -12.36 3.45 -4.77
N TYR A 126 -13.15 3.08 -5.78
CA TYR A 126 -12.71 2.22 -6.90
C TYR A 126 -12.05 3.05 -8.03
N PHE A 127 -10.87 3.59 -7.73
CA PHE A 127 -9.99 4.31 -8.65
C PHE A 127 -8.52 4.13 -8.24
N ALA A 128 -7.57 4.50 -9.11
CA ALA A 128 -6.16 4.15 -8.95
C ALA A 128 -5.95 2.65 -8.66
N ILE A 129 -6.68 1.80 -9.38
CA ILE A 129 -6.62 0.34 -9.31
C ILE A 129 -5.65 -0.13 -10.39
N HIS A 130 -4.47 -0.57 -9.98
CA HIS A 130 -3.39 -0.98 -10.87
C HIS A 130 -3.02 -2.46 -10.64
N PRO A 131 -2.30 -3.09 -11.58
CA PRO A 131 -1.75 -4.44 -11.40
C PRO A 131 -1.03 -4.65 -10.05
N GLY A 132 -1.19 -5.83 -9.47
CA GLY A 132 -0.64 -6.17 -8.15
C GLY A 132 -1.62 -5.91 -7.00
N PHE A 133 -1.09 -5.64 -5.80
CA PHE A 133 -1.88 -5.57 -4.58
C PHE A 133 -2.45 -4.17 -4.39
N GLN A 134 -3.77 -4.05 -4.37
CA GLN A 134 -4.50 -2.79 -4.17
C GLN A 134 -5.31 -2.86 -2.89
N THR A 135 -4.90 -2.09 -1.88
CA THR A 135 -5.61 -2.01 -0.60
C THR A 135 -6.57 -0.82 -0.60
N LEU A 136 -7.83 -1.08 -0.24
CA LEU A 136 -8.90 -0.11 -0.06
C LEU A 136 -9.35 -0.15 1.40
N THR A 137 -9.62 1.03 1.96
CA THR A 137 -10.18 1.20 3.30
C THR A 137 -11.62 1.69 3.16
N LEU A 138 -12.55 0.98 3.78
CA LEU A 138 -13.99 1.11 3.61
C LEU A 138 -14.68 1.03 4.99
N GLY A 139 -15.98 1.40 5.07
CA GLY A 139 -16.76 1.27 6.30
C GLY A 139 -16.15 2.01 7.48
N ASN A 140 -15.72 3.26 7.26
CA ASN A 140 -15.01 4.08 8.25
C ASN A 140 -13.76 3.42 8.87
N GLY A 141 -13.06 2.58 8.10
CA GLY A 141 -11.85 1.91 8.55
C GLY A 141 -12.05 0.49 9.05
N ARG A 142 -13.28 0.02 9.21
CA ARG A 142 -13.61 -1.33 9.70
C ARG A 142 -13.47 -2.41 8.64
N VAL A 143 -13.59 -2.05 7.36
CA VAL A 143 -13.51 -2.99 6.24
C VAL A 143 -12.27 -2.68 5.40
N THR A 144 -11.43 -3.68 5.23
CA THR A 144 -10.27 -3.63 4.34
C THR A 144 -10.52 -4.57 3.18
N LEU A 145 -10.46 -4.04 1.95
CA LEU A 145 -10.47 -4.84 0.74
C LEU A 145 -9.07 -4.83 0.13
N THR A 146 -8.45 -6.00 -0.01
CA THR A 146 -7.21 -6.17 -0.77
C THR A 146 -7.55 -6.85 -2.09
N LEU A 147 -7.57 -6.06 -3.17
CA LEU A 147 -7.74 -6.55 -4.54
C LEU A 147 -6.37 -6.92 -5.12
N LEU A 148 -6.22 -8.18 -5.48
CA LEU A 148 -5.01 -8.73 -6.09
C LEU A 148 -5.22 -8.77 -7.60
N ILE A 149 -4.77 -7.73 -8.29
CA ILE A 149 -4.99 -7.57 -9.73
C ILE A 149 -3.93 -8.35 -10.50
N GLY A 150 -4.32 -9.50 -11.05
CA GLY A 150 -3.43 -10.39 -11.80
C GLY A 150 -3.90 -11.84 -11.82
N ASP A 151 -3.02 -12.73 -12.30
CA ASP A 151 -3.29 -14.17 -12.32
C ASP A 151 -3.35 -14.76 -10.90
N VAL A 152 -4.33 -15.64 -10.65
CA VAL A 152 -4.60 -16.18 -9.32
C VAL A 152 -3.46 -16.98 -8.72
N LEU A 153 -2.72 -17.76 -9.52
CA LEU A 153 -1.61 -18.55 -9.02
C LEU A 153 -0.42 -17.65 -8.69
N GLU A 154 -0.16 -16.65 -9.53
CA GLU A 154 0.89 -15.67 -9.30
C GLU A 154 0.62 -14.85 -8.04
N GLN A 155 -0.58 -14.27 -7.93
CA GLN A 155 -0.93 -13.38 -6.82
C GLN A 155 -1.00 -14.14 -5.48
N LEU A 156 -1.68 -15.29 -5.44
CA LEU A 156 -1.80 -16.05 -4.18
C LEU A 156 -0.45 -16.60 -3.72
N SER A 157 0.45 -16.99 -4.62
CA SER A 157 1.81 -17.44 -4.24
C SER A 157 2.60 -16.39 -3.46
N GLN A 158 2.32 -15.11 -3.71
CA GLN A 158 2.95 -13.97 -3.05
C GLN A 158 2.19 -13.49 -1.81
N LEU A 159 0.97 -13.98 -1.57
CA LEU A 159 0.16 -13.57 -0.43
C LEU A 159 0.71 -14.16 0.88
N ASP A 160 0.85 -13.29 1.87
CA ASP A 160 1.09 -13.64 3.27
C ASP A 160 -0.18 -13.28 4.06
N ALA A 161 -0.96 -14.31 4.41
CA ALA A 161 -2.25 -14.17 5.08
C ALA A 161 -2.62 -15.49 5.78
N GLN A 162 -3.57 -15.40 6.70
CA GLN A 162 -4.33 -16.54 7.20
C GLN A 162 -5.81 -16.26 6.91
N VAL A 163 -6.45 -17.11 6.11
CA VAL A 163 -7.79 -16.93 5.59
C VAL A 163 -8.76 -17.81 6.36
N ASP A 164 -9.75 -17.19 6.98
CA ASP A 164 -10.75 -17.82 7.84
C ASP A 164 -11.91 -18.44 7.04
N ALA A 165 -12.23 -17.88 5.88
CA ALA A 165 -13.26 -18.38 4.98
C ALA A 165 -12.87 -18.14 3.51
N TRP A 166 -13.01 -19.17 2.68
CA TRP A 166 -12.77 -19.10 1.24
C TRP A 166 -14.08 -19.09 0.45
N PHE A 167 -14.20 -18.11 -0.44
CA PHE A 167 -15.14 -18.08 -1.54
C PHE A 167 -14.40 -18.53 -2.79
N LEU A 168 -14.49 -19.83 -3.10
CA LEU A 168 -13.92 -20.38 -4.33
C LEU A 168 -14.93 -20.13 -5.45
N ASP A 169 -14.84 -18.93 -6.00
CA ASP A 169 -15.67 -18.44 -7.10
C ASP A 169 -14.88 -18.42 -8.42
N GLY A 170 -15.50 -17.94 -9.49
CA GLY A 170 -14.95 -17.84 -10.84
C GLY A 170 -15.88 -18.49 -11.87
N PHE A 171 -15.60 -18.28 -13.16
CA PHE A 171 -16.40 -18.93 -14.21
C PHE A 171 -16.40 -20.45 -14.08
N ALA A 172 -17.47 -21.08 -14.56
CA ALA A 172 -17.68 -22.51 -14.38
C ALA A 172 -16.44 -23.33 -14.80
N PRO A 173 -16.08 -24.44 -14.12
CA PRO A 173 -14.86 -25.19 -14.44
C PRO A 173 -14.75 -25.65 -15.89
N ALA A 174 -15.87 -25.84 -16.58
CA ALA A 174 -15.90 -26.19 -18.01
C ALA A 174 -15.59 -24.99 -18.93
N LYS A 175 -15.81 -23.76 -18.46
CA LYS A 175 -15.60 -22.49 -19.17
C LYS A 175 -14.25 -21.85 -18.85
N ASN A 176 -13.69 -22.12 -17.67
CA ASN A 176 -12.38 -21.60 -17.25
C ASN A 176 -11.51 -22.68 -16.57
N PRO A 177 -11.19 -23.80 -17.23
CA PRO A 177 -10.44 -24.90 -16.62
C PRO A 177 -9.05 -24.49 -16.10
N ASP A 178 -8.42 -23.48 -16.72
CA ASP A 178 -7.08 -23.01 -16.37
C ASP A 178 -6.97 -22.44 -14.95
N MET A 179 -8.09 -21.96 -14.40
CA MET A 179 -8.15 -21.49 -13.02
C MET A 179 -8.31 -22.64 -12.02
N TRP A 180 -9.13 -23.63 -12.35
CA TRP A 180 -9.49 -24.71 -11.43
C TRP A 180 -8.41 -25.79 -11.46
N THR A 181 -7.36 -25.60 -10.67
CA THR A 181 -6.18 -26.48 -10.69
C THR A 181 -5.84 -27.00 -9.29
N PRO A 182 -5.22 -28.20 -9.18
CA PRO A 182 -4.65 -28.67 -7.91
C PRO A 182 -3.68 -27.66 -7.28
N GLU A 183 -2.92 -26.95 -8.10
CA GLU A 183 -2.00 -25.90 -7.69
C GLU A 183 -2.73 -24.74 -6.99
N LEU A 184 -3.89 -24.32 -7.52
CA LEU A 184 -4.73 -23.32 -6.86
C LEU A 184 -5.20 -23.82 -5.50
N PHE A 185 -5.74 -25.04 -5.44
CA PHE A 185 -6.27 -25.60 -4.21
C PHE A 185 -5.18 -25.75 -3.13
N ALA A 186 -3.95 -26.09 -3.52
CA ALA A 186 -2.79 -26.09 -2.63
C ALA A 186 -2.47 -24.68 -2.09
N GLN A 187 -2.61 -23.62 -2.90
CA GLN A 187 -2.47 -22.24 -2.41
C GLN A 187 -3.57 -21.87 -1.41
N LEU A 188 -4.83 -22.25 -1.68
CA LEU A 188 -5.94 -22.01 -0.74
C LEU A 188 -5.70 -22.70 0.60
N ALA A 189 -5.24 -23.95 0.58
CA ALA A 189 -4.88 -24.72 1.77
C ALA A 189 -3.67 -24.11 2.52
N ARG A 190 -2.62 -23.66 1.79
CA ARG A 190 -1.45 -23.00 2.39
C ARG A 190 -1.83 -21.73 3.15
N LEU A 191 -2.82 -21.00 2.64
CA LEU A 191 -3.30 -19.74 3.20
C LEU A 191 -4.44 -19.91 4.20
N ALA A 192 -4.99 -21.11 4.36
CA ALA A 192 -6.10 -21.37 5.26
C ALA A 192 -5.67 -21.23 6.72
N ALA A 193 -6.43 -20.47 7.49
CA ALA A 193 -6.32 -20.47 8.95
C ALA A 193 -6.75 -21.83 9.52
N PRO A 194 -6.38 -22.16 10.78
CA PRO A 194 -6.99 -23.29 11.49
C PRO A 194 -8.53 -23.20 11.44
N ASP A 195 -9.19 -24.33 11.21
CA ASP A 195 -10.65 -24.44 11.10
C ASP A 195 -11.30 -23.62 9.97
N ALA A 196 -10.50 -23.10 9.02
CA ALA A 196 -11.02 -22.32 7.90
C ALA A 196 -12.09 -23.08 7.11
N THR A 197 -13.08 -22.35 6.63
CA THR A 197 -14.15 -22.91 5.80
C THR A 197 -13.91 -22.59 4.33
N ILE A 198 -14.48 -23.39 3.44
CA ILE A 198 -14.50 -23.11 2.00
C ILE A 198 -15.88 -23.45 1.44
N SER A 199 -16.36 -22.63 0.50
CA SER A 199 -17.57 -22.92 -0.26
C SER A 199 -17.40 -22.55 -1.73
N THR A 200 -18.11 -23.28 -2.60
CA THR A 200 -18.14 -23.03 -4.04
C THR A 200 -19.46 -23.49 -4.66
N PHE A 201 -19.89 -22.81 -5.72
CA PHE A 201 -21.11 -23.14 -6.45
C PHE A 201 -21.02 -24.45 -7.25
N THR A 202 -19.80 -24.94 -7.57
CA THR A 202 -19.63 -26.17 -8.35
C THR A 202 -19.76 -27.43 -7.50
N SER A 203 -20.27 -28.52 -8.10
CA SER A 203 -20.38 -29.85 -7.46
C SER A 203 -19.64 -30.96 -8.19
N THR A 204 -18.78 -30.57 -9.14
CA THR A 204 -17.99 -31.50 -9.96
C THR A 204 -17.11 -32.40 -9.10
N GLY A 205 -17.10 -33.70 -9.43
CA GLY A 205 -16.48 -34.72 -8.58
C GLY A 205 -14.97 -34.61 -8.47
N TRP A 206 -14.29 -34.09 -9.50
CA TRP A 206 -12.84 -33.94 -9.51
C TRP A 206 -12.39 -32.75 -8.66
N VAL A 207 -13.10 -31.61 -8.69
CA VAL A 207 -12.84 -30.46 -7.79
C VAL A 207 -12.94 -30.90 -6.34
N ARG A 208 -13.99 -31.66 -5.98
CA ARG A 208 -14.14 -32.21 -4.63
C ARG A 208 -12.94 -33.07 -4.21
N ARG A 209 -12.46 -33.95 -5.10
CA ARG A 209 -11.31 -34.83 -4.79
C ARG A 209 -10.03 -34.03 -4.60
N ALA A 210 -9.74 -33.09 -5.51
CA ALA A 210 -8.53 -32.29 -5.45
C ALA A 210 -8.51 -31.35 -4.22
N LEU A 211 -9.65 -30.79 -3.82
CA LEU A 211 -9.77 -30.04 -2.55
C LEU A 211 -9.57 -30.93 -1.32
N ASN A 212 -10.03 -32.19 -1.36
CA ASN A 212 -9.74 -33.16 -0.30
C ASN A 212 -8.25 -33.47 -0.21
N GLU A 213 -7.59 -33.67 -1.35
CA GLU A 213 -6.14 -33.91 -1.43
C GLU A 213 -5.33 -32.70 -0.92
N ALA A 214 -5.81 -31.48 -1.14
CA ALA A 214 -5.19 -30.26 -0.63
C ALA A 214 -5.33 -30.07 0.90
N GLY A 215 -6.25 -30.80 1.57
CA GLY A 215 -6.41 -30.75 3.03
C GLY A 215 -7.78 -30.27 3.52
N PHE A 216 -8.77 -30.07 2.64
CA PHE A 216 -10.14 -29.73 3.05
C PHE A 216 -11.02 -30.96 3.20
N LYS A 217 -11.90 -31.00 4.20
CA LYS A 217 -12.95 -32.01 4.30
C LYS A 217 -14.19 -31.56 3.53
N MET A 218 -14.27 -31.91 2.25
CA MET A 218 -15.36 -31.47 1.38
C MET A 218 -16.60 -32.36 1.51
N ARG A 219 -17.78 -31.73 1.48
CA ARG A 219 -19.09 -32.38 1.42
C ARG A 219 -19.99 -31.70 0.38
N ARG A 220 -20.92 -32.47 -0.16
CA ARG A 220 -22.01 -31.95 -0.98
C ARG A 220 -23.14 -31.45 -0.09
N THR A 221 -23.81 -30.41 -0.53
CA THR A 221 -24.97 -29.82 0.15
C THR A 221 -25.99 -29.47 -0.93
N PRO A 222 -27.31 -29.56 -0.67
CA PRO A 222 -28.32 -29.12 -1.63
C PRO A 222 -28.00 -27.72 -2.16
N GLY A 223 -28.18 -27.50 -3.46
CA GLY A 223 -28.07 -26.15 -4.02
C GLY A 223 -29.36 -25.35 -3.84
N ILE A 224 -29.35 -24.10 -4.33
CA ILE A 224 -30.53 -23.23 -4.38
C ILE A 224 -30.95 -23.01 -5.84
N GLY A 225 -32.26 -22.86 -6.07
CA GLY A 225 -32.83 -22.65 -7.41
C GLY A 225 -32.66 -23.87 -8.32
N HIS A 226 -32.04 -23.69 -9.48
CA HIS A 226 -31.85 -24.75 -10.49
C HIS A 226 -30.62 -25.64 -10.22
N LYS A 227 -29.76 -25.28 -9.26
CA LYS A 227 -28.57 -26.07 -8.91
C LYS A 227 -28.93 -27.16 -7.90
N TRP A 228 -28.64 -28.40 -8.24
CA TRP A 228 -28.97 -29.56 -7.40
C TRP A 228 -28.06 -29.70 -6.18
N GLU A 229 -26.76 -29.49 -6.37
CA GLU A 229 -25.75 -29.63 -5.31
C GLU A 229 -24.67 -28.55 -5.47
N ILE A 230 -24.13 -28.11 -4.34
CA ILE A 230 -22.92 -27.27 -4.20
C ILE A 230 -21.90 -27.97 -3.29
N LEU A 231 -20.68 -27.42 -3.19
CA LEU A 231 -19.65 -27.94 -2.29
C LEU A 231 -19.33 -26.96 -1.18
N ARG A 232 -19.13 -27.52 0.02
CA ARG A 232 -18.54 -26.82 1.15
C ARG A 232 -17.58 -27.72 1.91
N GLY A 233 -16.65 -27.14 2.65
CA GLY A 233 -15.70 -27.90 3.46
C GLY A 233 -15.10 -27.12 4.61
N THR A 234 -14.34 -27.84 5.43
CA THR A 234 -13.56 -27.32 6.55
C THR A 234 -12.12 -27.77 6.40
N PHE A 235 -11.16 -26.90 6.66
CA PHE A 235 -9.75 -27.22 6.57
C PHE A 235 -9.34 -28.15 7.72
N LEU A 236 -8.63 -29.24 7.40
CA LEU A 236 -8.12 -30.20 8.38
C LEU A 236 -6.63 -30.03 8.67
N GLY A 237 -5.93 -29.19 7.90
CA GLY A 237 -4.47 -29.07 7.89
C GLY A 237 -3.86 -29.56 6.59
N VAL A 238 -2.65 -29.09 6.31
CA VAL A 238 -1.87 -29.54 5.15
C VAL A 238 -1.35 -30.95 5.44
N PRO A 239 -1.47 -31.91 4.51
CA PRO A 239 -0.87 -33.23 4.67
C PRO A 239 0.64 -33.14 4.95
N GLU A 240 1.15 -33.97 5.86
CA GLU A 240 2.54 -33.92 6.36
C GLU A 240 3.59 -33.96 5.23
N GLN A 241 3.27 -34.65 4.13
CA GLN A 241 4.09 -34.78 2.93
C GLN A 241 4.23 -33.48 2.11
N ALA A 242 3.33 -32.51 2.29
CA ALA A 242 3.32 -31.21 1.61
C ALA A 242 3.93 -30.07 2.46
N LEU A 243 4.31 -30.32 3.71
CA LEU A 243 4.92 -29.31 4.61
C LEU A 243 6.35 -28.90 4.19
N ALA A 244 7.06 -29.75 3.43
CA ALA A 244 8.48 -29.57 3.13
C ALA A 244 8.82 -28.45 2.13
N THR A 245 7.84 -27.89 1.42
CA THR A 245 8.06 -26.99 0.27
C THR A 245 7.72 -25.51 0.51
N SER A 246 7.23 -25.15 1.70
CA SER A 246 6.68 -23.79 1.95
C SER A 246 7.13 -23.12 3.25
N ALA A 247 8.33 -23.44 3.74
CA ALA A 247 8.84 -22.79 4.96
C ALA A 247 9.25 -21.34 4.69
N VAL A 248 8.59 -20.39 5.34
CA VAL A 248 9.05 -19.00 5.42
C VAL A 248 10.44 -19.00 6.06
N LYS A 249 11.40 -18.30 5.44
CA LYS A 249 12.76 -18.22 5.96
C LYS A 249 12.73 -17.61 7.38
N PRO A 250 13.41 -18.19 8.38
CA PRO A 250 13.26 -17.77 9.78
C PRO A 250 13.55 -16.29 10.04
N TRP A 251 14.49 -15.70 9.31
CA TRP A 251 14.84 -14.27 9.40
C TRP A 251 13.81 -13.31 8.81
N TYR A 252 12.77 -13.82 8.14
CA TYR A 252 11.59 -13.08 7.68
C TYR A 252 10.29 -13.61 8.32
N ALA A 253 10.38 -14.59 9.23
CA ALA A 253 9.22 -15.11 9.94
C ALA A 253 8.57 -14.02 10.79
N ARG A 254 7.25 -14.09 10.97
CA ARG A 254 6.53 -13.15 11.84
C ARG A 254 7.06 -13.25 13.27
N PRO A 255 7.31 -12.12 13.96
CA PRO A 255 7.68 -12.15 15.36
C PRO A 255 6.50 -12.67 16.20
N PRO A 256 6.75 -13.28 17.38
CA PRO A 256 5.69 -13.59 18.33
C PRO A 256 4.89 -12.33 18.68
N GLN A 257 3.58 -12.48 18.88
CA GLN A 257 2.76 -11.32 19.26
C GLN A 257 3.29 -10.75 20.58
N PRO A 258 3.61 -9.44 20.62
CA PRO A 258 4.35 -8.86 21.74
C PRO A 258 3.53 -8.84 23.03
N THR A 259 2.20 -8.71 22.94
CA THR A 259 1.31 -8.57 24.10
C THR A 259 -0.17 -8.63 23.70
N THR A 260 -1.04 -8.85 24.67
CA THR A 260 -2.49 -8.60 24.53
C THR A 260 -2.86 -7.13 24.76
N GLU A 261 -1.97 -6.35 25.37
CA GLU A 261 -2.14 -4.92 25.63
C GLU A 261 -1.92 -4.11 24.34
N ARG A 262 -3.01 -3.55 23.78
CA ARG A 262 -2.96 -2.76 22.55
C ARG A 262 -2.48 -1.32 22.81
N LYS A 263 -1.26 -1.15 23.32
CA LYS A 263 -0.60 0.15 23.50
C LYS A 263 0.70 0.22 22.68
N ALA A 264 0.96 1.36 22.04
CA ALA A 264 2.18 1.57 21.27
C ALA A 264 2.75 2.98 21.43
N LEU A 265 4.08 3.09 21.36
CA LEU A 265 4.81 4.34 21.16
C LEU A 265 5.17 4.48 19.68
N VAL A 266 5.07 5.69 19.15
CA VAL A 266 5.62 6.05 17.83
C VAL A 266 6.53 7.25 18.01
N ILE A 267 7.79 7.12 17.58
CA ILE A 267 8.80 8.17 17.74
C ILE A 267 9.06 8.83 16.39
N GLY A 268 8.63 10.10 16.27
CA GLY A 268 8.77 10.95 15.09
C GLY A 268 7.41 11.28 14.46
N GLY A 269 7.06 12.57 14.34
CA GLY A 269 5.79 13.07 13.82
C GLY A 269 5.82 13.45 12.33
N GLY A 270 6.67 12.79 11.53
CA GLY A 270 6.64 12.87 10.06
C GLY A 270 5.63 11.91 9.42
N LEU A 271 5.64 11.82 8.09
CA LEU A 271 4.73 10.94 7.32
C LEU A 271 4.72 9.49 7.82
N SER A 272 5.90 8.91 8.05
CA SER A 272 6.03 7.51 8.51
C SER A 272 5.42 7.28 9.89
N GLY A 273 5.63 8.22 10.82
CA GLY A 273 5.09 8.10 12.18
C GLY A 273 3.58 8.31 12.23
N CYS A 274 3.07 9.34 11.55
CA CYS A 274 1.64 9.60 11.49
C CYS A 274 0.89 8.44 10.81
N ALA A 275 1.42 7.89 9.71
CA ALA A 275 0.85 6.72 9.05
C ALA A 275 0.85 5.49 9.98
N SER A 276 1.96 5.22 10.66
CA SER A 276 2.05 4.07 11.57
C SER A 276 1.08 4.19 12.75
N ALA A 277 0.95 5.40 13.31
CA ALA A 277 0.00 5.69 14.38
C ALA A 277 -1.45 5.48 13.91
N ASN A 278 -1.82 6.00 12.75
CA ASN A 278 -3.16 5.82 12.17
C ASN A 278 -3.51 4.35 11.95
N SER A 279 -2.63 3.60 11.29
CA SER A 279 -2.85 2.20 10.94
C SER A 279 -3.02 1.32 12.19
N LEU A 280 -2.29 1.60 13.27
CA LEU A 280 -2.48 0.93 14.56
C LEU A 280 -3.77 1.38 15.25
N ALA A 281 -4.05 2.68 15.29
CA ALA A 281 -5.20 3.24 15.98
C ALA A 281 -6.54 2.72 15.42
N ARG A 282 -6.63 2.58 14.09
CA ARG A 282 -7.75 1.95 13.38
C ARG A 282 -7.96 0.47 13.74
N ARG A 283 -6.93 -0.16 14.31
CA ARG A 283 -6.97 -1.55 14.78
C ARG A 283 -7.22 -1.66 16.29
N GLY A 284 -7.60 -0.55 16.93
CA GLY A 284 -7.92 -0.48 18.35
C GLY A 284 -6.73 -0.25 19.27
N TRP A 285 -5.57 0.12 18.73
CA TRP A 285 -4.39 0.44 19.55
C TRP A 285 -4.47 1.86 20.11
N GLN A 286 -4.12 2.02 21.38
CA GLN A 286 -3.82 3.32 21.98
C GLN A 286 -2.38 3.69 21.66
N VAL A 287 -2.20 4.78 20.92
CA VAL A 287 -0.89 5.18 20.40
C VAL A 287 -0.48 6.51 21.00
N VAL A 288 0.73 6.57 21.56
CA VAL A 288 1.38 7.84 21.92
C VAL A 288 2.41 8.18 20.83
N LEU A 289 2.13 9.24 20.08
CA LEU A 289 3.01 9.77 19.04
C LEU A 289 3.86 10.91 19.61
N LEU A 290 5.17 10.67 19.75
CA LEU A 290 6.14 11.62 20.29
C LEU A 290 6.79 12.41 19.14
N GLU A 291 6.67 13.74 19.19
CA GLU A 291 7.26 14.70 18.25
C GLU A 291 8.13 15.70 19.01
N ARG A 292 9.37 15.89 18.55
CA ARG A 292 10.33 16.80 19.19
C ARG A 292 10.04 18.27 18.92
N HIS A 293 9.42 18.57 17.78
CA HIS A 293 9.07 19.93 17.38
C HIS A 293 7.74 20.36 17.97
N GLU A 294 7.41 21.64 17.78
CA GLU A 294 6.17 22.25 18.28
C GLU A 294 4.90 21.74 17.57
N ARG A 295 5.07 21.16 16.38
CA ARG A 295 3.99 20.58 15.58
C ARG A 295 4.53 19.42 14.73
N LEU A 296 3.62 18.56 14.29
CA LEU A 296 3.92 17.50 13.32
C LEU A 296 4.51 18.08 12.02
N ALA A 297 5.25 17.24 11.30
CA ALA A 297 5.77 17.53 9.97
C ALA A 297 6.63 18.81 9.91
N LYS A 298 7.62 18.93 10.82
CA LYS A 298 8.54 20.07 10.90
C LYS A 298 9.93 19.85 10.28
N GLU A 299 10.15 18.71 9.65
CA GLU A 299 11.41 18.39 8.94
C GLU A 299 11.16 18.02 7.47
N ALA A 300 11.57 16.84 7.00
CA ALA A 300 11.42 16.43 5.60
C ALA A 300 9.97 16.38 5.12
N SER A 301 9.03 16.09 6.03
CA SER A 301 7.59 16.13 5.75
C SER A 301 7.00 17.54 5.83
N GLY A 302 7.82 18.58 6.07
CA GLY A 302 7.38 19.97 6.19
C GLY A 302 7.25 20.75 4.89
N ASN A 303 7.53 20.11 3.74
CA ASN A 303 7.43 20.77 2.43
C ASN A 303 6.04 21.42 2.25
N PRO A 304 5.96 22.63 1.66
CA PRO A 304 4.67 23.28 1.40
C PRO A 304 3.87 22.54 0.30
N GLN A 305 4.55 21.92 -0.66
CA GLN A 305 3.93 21.17 -1.74
C GLN A 305 4.92 20.11 -2.25
N GLY A 306 4.55 18.84 -2.11
CA GLY A 306 5.33 17.69 -2.55
C GLY A 306 4.63 16.94 -3.68
N VAL A 307 5.39 16.51 -4.68
CA VAL A 307 4.85 15.81 -5.86
C VAL A 307 4.65 14.32 -5.55
N LEU A 308 3.54 13.75 -6.02
CA LEU A 308 3.34 12.30 -6.10
C LEU A 308 4.17 11.70 -7.25
N TYR A 309 5.50 11.76 -7.10
CA TYR A 309 6.43 11.43 -8.17
C TYR A 309 6.64 9.92 -8.31
N LEU A 310 6.03 9.34 -9.35
CA LEU A 310 6.11 7.93 -9.72
C LEU A 310 7.42 7.63 -10.49
N LYS A 311 8.54 7.47 -9.77
CA LYS A 311 9.81 7.05 -10.39
C LYS A 311 9.81 5.54 -10.69
N LEU A 312 9.19 5.16 -11.80
CA LEU A 312 9.03 3.76 -12.23
C LEU A 312 10.18 3.28 -13.13
N SER A 313 10.27 1.96 -13.23
CA SER A 313 11.10 1.22 -14.19
C SER A 313 10.23 0.26 -14.99
N ALA A 314 10.46 0.21 -16.31
CA ALA A 314 9.78 -0.69 -17.25
C ALA A 314 10.07 -2.19 -17.00
N HIS A 315 11.04 -2.52 -16.14
CA HIS A 315 11.40 -3.90 -15.80
C HIS A 315 10.63 -4.47 -14.61
N GLY A 316 9.60 -3.78 -14.11
CA GLY A 316 8.75 -4.29 -13.03
C GLY A 316 9.51 -4.56 -11.72
N THR A 317 10.53 -3.75 -11.41
CA THR A 317 11.35 -3.94 -10.20
C THR A 317 10.52 -3.88 -8.92
N THR A 318 11.01 -4.47 -7.85
CA THR A 318 10.36 -4.44 -6.53
C THR A 318 10.03 -3.01 -6.06
N LEU A 319 10.90 -2.05 -6.36
CA LEU A 319 10.65 -0.63 -6.09
C LEU A 319 9.47 -0.08 -6.92
N SER A 320 9.40 -0.38 -8.22
CA SER A 320 8.24 0.01 -9.05
C SER A 320 6.94 -0.55 -8.48
N GLN A 321 6.94 -1.83 -8.08
CA GLN A 321 5.74 -2.48 -7.54
C GLN A 321 5.30 -1.87 -6.19
N MET A 322 6.27 -1.54 -5.31
CA MET A 322 6.00 -0.82 -4.06
C MET A 322 5.44 0.58 -4.32
N ILE A 323 5.98 1.29 -5.32
CA ILE A 323 5.51 2.62 -5.71
C ILE A 323 4.07 2.56 -6.25
N VAL A 324 3.75 1.62 -7.15
CA VAL A 324 2.40 1.48 -7.71
C VAL A 324 1.37 1.14 -6.65
N SER A 325 1.69 0.18 -5.76
CA SER A 325 0.78 -0.20 -4.66
C SER A 325 0.60 0.96 -3.68
N GLY A 326 1.70 1.65 -3.31
CA GLY A 326 1.67 2.80 -2.41
C GLY A 326 0.93 4.01 -3.00
N PHE A 327 1.05 4.20 -4.31
CA PHE A 327 0.39 5.30 -5.01
C PHE A 327 -1.12 5.15 -5.00
N GLY A 328 -1.65 3.97 -5.37
CA GLY A 328 -3.09 3.72 -5.31
C GLY A 328 -3.66 3.93 -3.91
N TYR A 329 -2.98 3.38 -2.89
CA TYR A 329 -3.39 3.55 -1.49
C TYR A 329 -3.37 5.02 -1.06
N THR A 330 -2.29 5.73 -1.35
CA THR A 330 -2.14 7.14 -0.99
C THR A 330 -3.16 8.00 -1.74
N ARG A 331 -3.41 7.76 -3.03
CA ARG A 331 -4.40 8.52 -3.78
C ARG A 331 -5.78 8.44 -3.14
N ARG A 332 -6.25 7.24 -2.82
CA ARG A 332 -7.52 7.06 -2.12
C ARG A 332 -7.55 7.72 -0.73
N LEU A 333 -6.42 7.73 -0.03
CA LEU A 333 -6.29 8.42 1.25
C LEU A 333 -6.47 9.93 1.13
N LEU A 334 -5.94 10.55 0.07
CA LEU A 334 -5.99 12.00 -0.15
C LEU A 334 -7.40 12.55 -0.34
N GLU A 335 -8.38 11.74 -0.75
CA GLU A 335 -9.78 12.19 -0.89
C GLU A 335 -10.40 12.66 0.43
N HIS A 336 -9.78 12.35 1.58
CA HIS A 336 -10.18 12.85 2.89
C HIS A 336 -9.61 14.23 3.22
N LEU A 337 -8.74 14.77 2.36
CA LEU A 337 -8.16 16.10 2.48
C LEU A 337 -8.85 17.08 1.53
N GLN A 338 -8.70 18.38 1.79
CA GLN A 338 -9.32 19.40 0.94
C GLN A 338 -8.59 19.53 -0.41
N ARG A 339 -9.22 19.08 -1.49
CA ARG A 339 -8.69 19.27 -2.86
C ARG A 339 -8.54 20.75 -3.21
N GLY A 340 -7.50 21.09 -3.97
CA GLY A 340 -7.09 22.46 -4.34
C GLY A 340 -6.35 23.22 -3.24
N ARG A 341 -6.38 22.74 -1.99
CA ARG A 341 -5.69 23.34 -0.84
C ARG A 341 -4.63 22.43 -0.24
N ASP A 342 -5.01 21.21 0.10
CA ASP A 342 -4.14 20.24 0.75
C ASP A 342 -3.56 19.22 -0.23
N TRP A 343 -4.18 19.08 -1.40
CA TRP A 343 -3.69 18.24 -2.50
C TRP A 343 -4.44 18.59 -3.79
N ASP A 344 -3.93 18.13 -4.94
CA ASP A 344 -4.69 18.08 -6.19
C ASP A 344 -4.17 16.93 -7.08
N ASP A 345 -5.05 16.21 -7.77
CA ASP A 345 -4.70 15.27 -8.84
C ASP A 345 -4.66 15.96 -10.21
N CYS A 346 -3.99 17.09 -10.25
CA CYS A 346 -3.77 17.89 -11.44
C CYS A 346 -2.87 17.20 -12.51
N GLY A 347 -2.46 15.96 -12.25
CA GLY A 347 -1.51 15.21 -13.04
C GLY A 347 -0.05 15.58 -12.78
N VAL A 348 0.85 14.72 -13.26
CA VAL A 348 2.30 14.97 -13.33
C VAL A 348 2.78 14.71 -14.75
N LEU A 349 3.37 15.72 -15.38
CA LEU A 349 3.95 15.66 -16.70
C LEU A 349 5.49 15.61 -16.60
N GLN A 350 6.11 14.53 -17.05
CA GLN A 350 7.57 14.42 -17.21
C GLN A 350 7.95 14.73 -18.66
N LEU A 351 8.70 15.82 -18.89
CA LEU A 351 9.06 16.26 -20.23
C LEU A 351 10.14 15.39 -20.87
N GLY A 352 10.00 15.11 -22.17
CA GLY A 352 10.99 14.37 -22.95
C GLY A 352 12.14 15.25 -23.45
N PHE A 353 12.93 15.86 -22.56
CA PHE A 353 13.91 16.90 -22.89
C PHE A 353 15.17 16.48 -23.64
N ASN A 354 15.35 15.17 -23.84
CA ASN A 354 16.36 14.65 -24.74
C ASN A 354 15.95 13.27 -25.26
N ALA A 355 16.70 12.75 -26.25
CA ALA A 355 16.42 11.46 -26.87
C ALA A 355 16.42 10.29 -25.88
N LYS A 356 17.26 10.34 -24.83
CA LYS A 356 17.35 9.30 -23.81
C LYS A 356 16.10 9.26 -22.95
N GLU A 357 15.59 10.41 -22.50
CA GLU A 357 14.35 10.48 -21.74
C GLU A 357 13.13 10.13 -22.60
N ALA A 358 13.09 10.58 -23.86
CA ALA A 358 12.03 10.16 -24.79
C ALA A 358 11.98 8.63 -24.97
N GLN A 359 13.14 7.97 -25.09
CA GLN A 359 13.21 6.50 -25.15
C GLN A 359 12.75 5.86 -23.84
N ARG A 360 13.17 6.39 -22.69
CA ARG A 360 12.74 5.91 -21.36
C ARG A 360 11.22 6.05 -21.20
N HIS A 361 10.64 7.15 -21.64
CA HIS A 361 9.21 7.41 -21.60
C HIS A 361 8.42 6.42 -22.46
N ALA A 362 8.87 6.16 -23.69
CA ALA A 362 8.24 5.16 -24.55
C ALA A 362 8.28 3.74 -23.93
N GLN A 363 9.40 3.36 -23.31
CA GLN A 363 9.50 2.09 -22.59
C GLN A 363 8.53 1.99 -21.41
N LEU A 364 8.37 3.08 -20.64
CA LEU A 364 7.44 3.13 -19.52
C LEU A 364 5.98 3.07 -20.00
N ALA A 365 5.61 3.86 -21.01
CA ALA A 365 4.27 3.86 -21.58
C ALA A 365 3.89 2.47 -22.16
N GLY A 366 4.85 1.72 -22.70
CA GLY A 366 4.62 0.35 -23.16
C GLY A 366 4.59 -0.73 -22.06
N ALA A 367 5.08 -0.41 -20.85
CA ALA A 367 5.18 -1.36 -19.73
C ALA A 367 4.02 -1.25 -18.73
N PHE A 368 3.26 -0.15 -18.75
CA PHE A 368 2.20 0.13 -17.80
C PHE A 368 0.89 0.47 -18.50
N ALA A 369 -0.24 0.26 -17.81
CA ALA A 369 -1.54 0.58 -18.37
C ALA A 369 -1.70 2.10 -18.60
N PRO A 370 -2.35 2.54 -19.70
CA PRO A 370 -2.55 3.96 -20.03
C PRO A 370 -3.23 4.78 -18.93
N ALA A 371 -4.05 4.13 -18.10
CA ALA A 371 -4.70 4.74 -16.94
C ALA A 371 -3.69 5.18 -15.86
N LEU A 372 -2.57 4.47 -15.70
CA LEU A 372 -1.49 4.89 -14.80
C LEU A 372 -0.59 5.92 -15.46
N VAL A 373 -0.22 5.70 -16.73
CA VAL A 373 0.74 6.55 -17.45
C VAL A 373 0.60 6.42 -18.96
N HIS A 374 0.66 7.53 -19.69
CA HIS A 374 0.65 7.54 -21.16
C HIS A 374 1.47 8.70 -21.74
N MET A 375 1.78 8.63 -23.04
CA MET A 375 2.49 9.69 -23.75
C MET A 375 1.52 10.80 -24.18
N LEU A 376 1.98 12.04 -24.09
CA LEU A 376 1.36 13.20 -24.71
C LEU A 376 2.33 13.82 -25.71
N ASP A 377 1.82 14.23 -26.87
CA ASP A 377 2.56 15.10 -27.78
C ASP A 377 2.63 16.54 -27.22
N GLN A 378 3.37 17.41 -27.90
CA GLN A 378 3.58 18.79 -27.44
C GLN A 378 2.26 19.59 -27.36
N PRO A 379 1.40 19.63 -28.41
CA PRO A 379 0.11 20.33 -28.31
C PRO A 379 -0.77 19.83 -27.15
N GLN A 380 -0.84 18.51 -26.93
CA GLN A 380 -1.58 17.94 -25.82
C GLN A 380 -0.99 18.34 -24.46
N ALA A 381 0.34 18.26 -24.33
CA ALA A 381 1.05 18.66 -23.12
C ALA A 381 0.84 20.14 -22.79
N GLN A 382 0.88 21.03 -23.79
CA GLN A 382 0.60 22.46 -23.61
C GLN A 382 -0.83 22.72 -23.18
N ALA A 383 -1.81 22.10 -23.85
CA ALA A 383 -3.21 22.25 -23.51
C ALA A 383 -3.50 21.78 -22.08
N LEU A 384 -2.84 20.69 -21.64
CA LEU A 384 -2.98 20.16 -20.30
C LEU A 384 -2.27 21.00 -19.24
N ALA A 385 -1.02 21.42 -19.51
CA ALA A 385 -0.24 22.20 -18.57
C ALA A 385 -0.72 23.65 -18.45
N GLY A 386 -1.45 24.16 -19.45
CA GLY A 386 -1.93 25.54 -19.52
C GLY A 386 -0.84 26.56 -19.88
N ILE A 387 0.36 26.10 -20.24
CA ILE A 387 1.52 26.92 -20.56
C ILE A 387 2.20 26.43 -21.84
N GLU A 388 3.00 27.29 -22.47
CA GLU A 388 3.84 26.87 -23.58
C GLU A 388 4.94 25.93 -23.09
N LEU A 389 5.20 24.88 -23.87
CA LEU A 389 6.20 23.85 -23.59
C LEU A 389 6.94 23.53 -24.89
N ALA A 390 8.24 23.31 -24.81
CA ALA A 390 9.04 22.99 -25.99
C ALA A 390 8.76 21.59 -26.57
N GLN A 391 8.18 20.69 -25.77
CA GLN A 391 7.96 19.28 -26.14
C GLN A 391 6.84 18.64 -25.31
N GLY A 392 6.38 17.48 -25.77
CA GLY A 392 5.50 16.60 -25.01
C GLY A 392 6.23 15.80 -23.95
N GLY A 393 5.60 14.74 -23.46
CA GLY A 393 6.17 13.97 -22.36
C GLY A 393 5.33 12.77 -21.93
N LEU A 394 5.76 12.20 -20.81
CA LEU A 394 5.09 11.11 -20.12
C LEU A 394 4.17 11.68 -19.04
N PHE A 395 2.88 11.38 -19.11
CA PHE A 395 1.87 11.95 -18.24
C PHE A 395 1.26 10.91 -17.30
N TYR A 396 1.18 11.26 -16.02
CA TYR A 396 0.55 10.47 -14.96
C TYR A 396 -0.76 11.17 -14.54
N PRO A 397 -1.93 10.75 -15.06
CA PRO A 397 -3.19 11.49 -14.92
C PRO A 397 -3.70 11.55 -13.49
N GLU A 398 -3.57 10.47 -12.72
CA GLU A 398 -4.01 10.44 -11.31
C GLU A 398 -2.95 11.01 -10.35
N GLY A 399 -1.79 11.45 -10.87
CA GLY A 399 -0.74 12.09 -10.07
C GLY A 399 -1.06 13.54 -9.72
N GLY A 400 -0.17 14.20 -8.99
CA GLY A 400 -0.27 15.62 -8.73
C GLY A 400 0.58 16.03 -7.55
N TRP A 401 0.06 16.93 -6.71
CA TRP A 401 0.76 17.42 -5.53
C TRP A 401 -0.02 17.24 -4.24
N VAL A 402 0.70 17.20 -3.12
CA VAL A 402 0.17 17.07 -1.76
C VAL A 402 0.89 18.05 -0.86
N HIS A 403 0.18 18.67 0.08
CA HIS A 403 0.74 19.34 1.24
C HIS A 403 0.99 18.30 2.35
N PRO A 404 2.21 17.78 2.51
CA PRO A 404 2.47 16.66 3.43
C PRO A 404 2.12 16.96 4.91
N PRO A 405 2.22 18.19 5.44
CA PRO A 405 1.72 18.50 6.78
C PRO A 405 0.23 18.22 6.98
N ALA A 406 -0.63 18.51 5.99
CA ALA A 406 -2.06 18.19 6.08
C ALA A 406 -2.28 16.68 6.13
N LEU A 407 -1.55 15.92 5.32
CA LEU A 407 -1.60 14.46 5.35
C LEU A 407 -1.09 13.87 6.69
N CYS A 408 -0.07 14.47 7.30
CA CYS A 408 0.40 14.07 8.64
C CYS A 408 -0.66 14.35 9.71
N GLN A 409 -1.25 15.55 9.69
CA GLN A 409 -2.30 15.95 10.63
C GLN A 409 -3.53 15.05 10.52
N TYR A 410 -4.02 14.80 9.31
CA TYR A 410 -5.15 13.91 9.06
C TYR A 410 -4.90 12.50 9.60
N GLN A 411 -3.73 11.91 9.33
CA GLN A 411 -3.41 10.56 9.81
C GLN A 411 -3.25 10.51 11.34
N ALA A 412 -2.70 11.57 11.96
CA ALA A 412 -2.62 11.65 13.42
C ALA A 412 -3.97 11.95 14.09
N MET A 413 -4.97 12.42 13.33
CA MET A 413 -6.31 12.74 13.83
C MET A 413 -7.15 11.48 14.00
N HIS A 414 -6.95 10.79 15.13
CA HIS A 414 -7.76 9.64 15.52
C HIS A 414 -7.94 9.61 17.05
N PRO A 415 -9.11 9.23 17.59
CA PRO A 415 -9.35 9.26 19.04
C PRO A 415 -8.36 8.44 19.88
N ASN A 416 -7.84 7.35 19.31
CA ASN A 416 -6.84 6.50 19.97
C ASN A 416 -5.38 6.96 19.76
N VAL A 417 -5.14 8.13 19.14
CA VAL A 417 -3.79 8.69 18.96
C VAL A 417 -3.65 9.92 19.85
N GLN A 418 -2.73 9.84 20.82
CA GLN A 418 -2.30 10.97 21.62
C GLN A 418 -1.00 11.53 21.03
N VAL A 419 -1.03 12.76 20.53
CA VAL A 419 0.16 13.46 20.03
C VAL A 419 0.79 14.26 21.16
N LEU A 420 2.07 14.03 21.43
CA LEU A 420 2.88 14.77 22.40
C LEU A 420 4.02 15.49 21.67
N THR A 421 3.86 16.81 21.46
CA THR A 421 4.87 17.69 20.85
C THR A 421 5.88 18.19 21.90
N HIS A 422 7.02 18.73 21.46
CA HIS A 422 8.13 19.14 22.35
C HIS A 422 8.74 18.00 23.19
N HIS A 423 8.79 16.79 22.63
CA HIS A 423 9.30 15.60 23.30
C HIS A 423 10.36 14.92 22.40
N ASP A 424 11.64 15.27 22.58
CA ASP A 424 12.75 14.56 21.91
C ASP A 424 13.09 13.30 22.69
N VAL A 425 12.95 12.14 22.04
CA VAL A 425 13.29 10.86 22.66
C VAL A 425 14.76 10.59 22.41
N VAL A 426 15.56 10.71 23.47
CA VAL A 426 17.01 10.50 23.40
C VAL A 426 17.41 9.08 23.75
N GLN A 427 16.57 8.36 24.50
CA GLN A 427 16.86 7.00 24.97
C GLN A 427 15.62 6.12 24.96
N LEU A 428 15.84 4.82 24.70
CA LEU A 428 14.85 3.75 24.83
C LEU A 428 15.35 2.69 25.80
N ASN A 429 14.55 2.39 26.80
CA ASN A 429 14.83 1.33 27.77
C ASN A 429 13.72 0.28 27.70
N ASN A 430 14.07 -0.99 27.81
CA ASN A 430 13.09 -2.06 28.00
C ASN A 430 13.11 -2.47 29.48
N VAL A 431 12.01 -2.22 30.19
CA VAL A 431 11.84 -2.54 31.61
C VAL A 431 10.54 -3.31 31.77
N ASP A 432 10.58 -4.50 32.35
CA ASP A 432 9.41 -5.37 32.57
C ASP A 432 8.55 -5.59 31.31
N ASN A 433 9.19 -5.81 30.16
CA ASN A 433 8.56 -5.95 28.83
C ASN A 433 7.81 -4.70 28.34
N GLN A 434 8.14 -3.53 28.88
CA GLN A 434 7.63 -2.24 28.43
C GLN A 434 8.78 -1.39 27.90
N TRP A 435 8.62 -0.87 26.70
CA TRP A 435 9.52 0.13 26.15
C TRP A 435 9.20 1.49 26.75
N GLN A 436 10.19 2.10 27.39
CA GLN A 436 10.14 3.45 27.93
C GLN A 436 10.88 4.39 26.98
N ALA A 437 10.18 5.42 26.49
CA ALA A 437 10.80 6.52 25.76
C ALA A 437 11.19 7.62 26.73
N CYS A 438 12.47 8.00 26.74
CA CYS A 438 13.05 8.90 27.72
C CYS A 438 13.68 10.14 27.08
N ASP A 439 13.58 11.25 27.80
CA ASP A 439 14.39 12.47 27.64
C ASP A 439 15.32 12.57 28.86
N GLY A 440 16.58 12.15 28.70
CA GLY A 440 17.48 11.91 29.82
C GLY A 440 16.90 10.90 30.82
N GLU A 441 16.82 11.29 32.09
CA GLU A 441 16.25 10.44 33.16
C GLU A 441 14.71 10.47 33.19
N ARG A 442 14.07 11.39 32.44
CA ARG A 442 12.62 11.54 32.44
C ARG A 442 11.97 10.56 31.47
N VAL A 443 11.13 9.66 31.99
CA VAL A 443 10.24 8.83 31.17
C VAL A 443 9.11 9.71 30.63
N LEU A 444 8.97 9.74 29.31
CA LEU A 444 7.95 10.50 28.60
C LEU A 444 6.67 9.68 28.43
N ALA A 445 6.84 8.42 28.02
CA ALA A 445 5.75 7.46 27.82
C ALA A 445 6.28 6.02 27.88
N SER A 446 5.38 5.05 28.03
CA SER A 446 5.73 3.63 28.02
C SER A 446 4.66 2.80 27.31
N ALA A 447 5.10 1.80 26.54
CA ALA A 447 4.22 0.84 25.90
C ALA A 447 4.96 -0.47 25.60
N PRO A 448 4.25 -1.59 25.43
CA PRO A 448 4.85 -2.87 25.05
C PRO A 448 5.33 -2.90 23.59
N VAL A 449 4.87 -1.97 22.76
CA VAL A 449 5.28 -1.83 21.36
C VAL A 449 5.84 -0.42 21.11
N VAL A 450 6.92 -0.32 20.35
CA VAL A 450 7.51 0.95 19.91
C VAL A 450 7.87 0.90 18.43
N ILE A 451 7.60 2.01 17.73
CA ILE A 451 7.90 2.20 16.31
C ILE A 451 8.85 3.37 16.17
N LEU A 452 10.03 3.09 15.61
CA LEU A 452 11.02 4.11 15.25
C LEU A 452 10.69 4.69 13.87
N ALA A 453 10.24 5.96 13.83
CA ALA A 453 9.83 6.66 12.62
C ALA A 453 10.53 8.02 12.43
N GLY A 454 11.62 8.27 13.16
CA GLY A 454 12.40 9.51 13.15
C GLY A 454 13.36 9.66 11.96
N ALA A 455 13.04 9.13 10.78
CA ALA A 455 13.90 9.18 9.60
C ALA A 455 15.33 8.64 9.89
N ALA A 456 16.40 9.38 9.59
CA ALA A 456 17.77 8.93 9.85
C ALA A 456 18.11 8.87 11.35
N GLU A 457 17.35 9.59 12.18
CA GLU A 457 17.56 9.69 13.62
C GLU A 457 17.21 8.40 14.36
N VAL A 458 16.56 7.44 13.68
CA VAL A 458 16.42 6.09 14.23
C VAL A 458 17.78 5.45 14.53
N LYS A 459 18.87 5.93 13.92
CA LYS A 459 20.23 5.44 14.18
C LYS A 459 20.79 5.85 15.54
N ARG A 460 20.16 6.77 16.28
CA ARG A 460 20.58 7.13 17.64
C ARG A 460 20.35 5.99 18.64
N PHE A 461 19.42 5.08 18.34
CA PHE A 461 19.10 3.95 19.21
C PHE A 461 20.00 2.75 18.89
N PRO A 462 20.58 2.06 19.90
CA PRO A 462 21.50 0.94 19.69
C PRO A 462 20.96 -0.14 18.73
N ALA A 463 19.69 -0.53 18.91
CA ALA A 463 19.01 -1.55 18.12
C ALA A 463 18.91 -1.27 16.61
N SER A 464 18.98 -0.01 16.20
CA SER A 464 18.84 0.44 14.80
C SER A 464 20.04 1.24 14.30
N SER A 465 21.10 1.36 15.11
CA SER A 465 22.32 2.11 14.79
C SER A 465 23.03 1.60 13.52
N GLY A 466 22.98 0.29 13.30
CA GLY A 466 23.58 -0.37 12.13
C GLY A 466 22.78 -0.26 10.82
N LEU A 467 21.59 0.35 10.82
CA LEU A 467 20.80 0.51 9.60
C LEU A 467 21.54 1.45 8.61
N PRO A 468 21.66 1.06 7.33
CA PRO A 468 22.46 1.81 6.34
C PRO A 468 21.70 3.02 5.78
N LEU A 469 21.19 3.89 6.65
CA LEU A 469 20.47 5.10 6.26
C LEU A 469 21.43 6.25 5.99
N LYS A 470 21.16 7.00 4.92
CA LYS A 470 21.85 8.23 4.54
C LYS A 470 20.92 9.43 4.62
N ARG A 471 21.47 10.56 5.09
CA ARG A 471 20.84 11.88 5.02
C ARG A 471 21.22 12.52 3.69
N ILE A 472 20.26 13.08 2.98
CA ILE A 472 20.50 13.86 1.76
C ILE A 472 19.75 15.18 1.93
N ARG A 473 20.48 16.28 2.01
CA ARG A 473 19.87 17.60 2.10
C ARG A 473 19.21 17.94 0.77
N GLY A 474 18.02 18.52 0.83
CA GLY A 474 17.36 19.10 -0.32
C GLY A 474 16.69 20.40 0.06
N GLN A 475 16.75 21.37 -0.85
CA GLN A 475 16.11 22.68 -0.72
C GLN A 475 15.10 22.88 -1.85
N ILE A 476 13.89 23.32 -1.50
CA ILE A 476 12.88 23.82 -2.43
C ILE A 476 12.84 25.35 -2.38
N THR A 477 12.36 25.97 -3.45
CA THR A 477 12.12 27.40 -3.56
C THR A 477 10.62 27.64 -3.67
N GLN A 478 10.14 28.69 -3.00
CA GLN A 478 8.77 29.20 -3.16
C GLN A 478 8.79 30.47 -3.99
N LEU A 479 7.91 30.55 -4.99
CA LEU A 479 7.71 31.73 -5.81
C LEU A 479 6.29 32.24 -5.63
N VAL A 480 6.13 33.56 -5.57
CA VAL A 480 4.81 34.19 -5.57
C VAL A 480 4.15 33.94 -6.91
N GLN A 481 2.90 33.51 -6.88
CA GLN A 481 2.07 33.31 -8.07
C GLN A 481 1.79 34.67 -8.74
N THR A 482 2.03 34.74 -10.04
CA THR A 482 1.70 35.88 -10.89
C THR A 482 0.40 35.61 -11.64
N GLU A 483 -0.15 36.64 -12.30
CA GLU A 483 -1.31 36.47 -13.19
C GLU A 483 -1.02 35.46 -14.33
N HIS A 484 0.21 35.45 -14.86
CA HIS A 484 0.61 34.53 -15.92
C HIS A 484 0.92 33.12 -15.40
N SER A 485 1.59 32.99 -14.25
CA SER A 485 1.95 31.68 -13.69
C SER A 485 0.73 30.92 -13.15
N ALA A 486 -0.37 31.63 -12.87
CA ALA A 486 -1.66 31.04 -12.51
C ALA A 486 -2.23 30.12 -13.59
N ALA A 487 -1.77 30.23 -14.84
CA ALA A 487 -2.18 29.34 -15.93
C ALA A 487 -1.61 27.92 -15.80
N LEU A 488 -0.58 27.69 -14.96
CA LEU A 488 0.01 26.37 -14.77
C LEU A 488 -0.96 25.42 -14.06
N ASN A 489 -1.48 24.45 -14.81
CA ASN A 489 -2.55 23.55 -14.37
C ASN A 489 -2.07 22.15 -13.97
N THR A 490 -0.81 21.79 -14.21
CA THR A 490 -0.26 20.46 -13.86
C THR A 490 1.13 20.58 -13.25
N VAL A 491 1.59 19.54 -12.54
CA VAL A 491 2.99 19.48 -12.12
C VAL A 491 3.85 19.17 -13.34
N VAL A 492 4.84 20.01 -13.63
CA VAL A 492 5.79 19.78 -14.73
C VAL A 492 7.14 19.39 -14.16
N CYS A 493 7.71 18.30 -14.67
CA CYS A 493 8.97 17.71 -14.21
C CYS A 493 9.96 17.54 -15.38
N ALA A 494 11.24 17.78 -15.09
CA ALA A 494 12.39 17.32 -15.87
C ALA A 494 13.46 16.81 -14.88
N GLU A 495 14.63 17.46 -14.78
CA GLU A 495 15.60 17.20 -13.71
C GLU A 495 15.13 17.78 -12.35
N GLY A 496 14.34 18.86 -12.39
CA GLY A 496 13.57 19.39 -11.27
C GLY A 496 12.06 19.25 -11.46
N TYR A 497 11.29 19.98 -10.66
CA TYR A 497 9.84 20.12 -10.83
C TYR A 497 9.39 21.55 -10.52
N VAL A 498 8.25 21.94 -11.12
CA VAL A 498 7.44 23.09 -10.73
C VAL A 498 6.00 22.63 -10.59
N ALA A 499 5.38 22.96 -9.47
CA ALA A 499 3.99 22.61 -9.20
C ALA A 499 3.04 23.80 -9.40
N PRO A 500 1.74 23.56 -9.68
CA PRO A 500 0.71 24.59 -9.77
C PRO A 500 0.60 25.45 -8.51
N GLY A 501 0.06 26.65 -8.68
CA GLY A 501 -0.12 27.61 -7.60
C GLY A 501 -1.01 27.05 -6.49
N ARG A 502 -0.53 27.10 -5.26
CA ARG A 502 -1.25 26.73 -4.05
C ARG A 502 -1.21 27.92 -3.10
N MET A 503 -2.40 28.45 -2.77
CA MET A 503 -2.52 29.61 -1.87
C MET A 503 -1.70 30.83 -2.33
N GLY A 504 -1.58 31.05 -3.64
CA GLY A 504 -0.81 32.16 -4.19
C GLY A 504 0.69 31.92 -4.31
N GLU A 505 1.18 30.69 -4.12
CA GLU A 505 2.59 30.35 -4.25
C GLU A 505 2.81 29.08 -5.08
N HIS A 506 3.89 29.07 -5.86
CA HIS A 506 4.41 27.87 -6.53
C HIS A 506 5.57 27.30 -5.72
N THR A 507 5.68 25.98 -5.71
CA THR A 507 6.88 25.30 -5.21
C THR A 507 7.66 24.70 -6.37
N LEU A 508 8.97 24.95 -6.39
CA LEU A 508 9.89 24.31 -7.32
C LEU A 508 11.09 23.70 -6.61
N GLY A 509 11.71 22.73 -7.26
CA GLY A 509 12.95 22.15 -6.78
C GLY A 509 13.21 20.73 -7.27
N ALA A 510 14.04 19.96 -6.59
CA ALA A 510 14.83 20.40 -5.44
C ALA A 510 16.28 19.98 -5.59
N SER A 511 17.16 20.74 -4.95
CA SER A 511 18.57 20.39 -4.84
C SER A 511 18.78 19.01 -4.20
N PHE A 512 19.95 18.44 -4.48
CA PHE A 512 20.44 17.20 -3.88
C PHE A 512 21.87 17.44 -3.42
N ASP A 513 22.02 17.74 -2.13
CA ASP A 513 23.31 18.07 -1.52
C ASP A 513 23.68 16.97 -0.53
N PHE A 514 24.79 16.28 -0.82
CA PHE A 514 25.28 15.12 -0.07
C PHE A 514 26.29 15.49 1.00
N ASP A 515 26.88 16.69 0.92
CA ASP A 515 28.03 17.10 1.72
C ASP A 515 27.71 18.26 2.67
N ASN A 516 26.41 18.56 2.85
CA ASN A 516 25.94 19.70 3.61
C ASN A 516 24.92 19.28 4.68
N ASP A 517 25.26 19.58 5.94
CA ASP A 517 24.44 19.29 7.11
C ASP A 517 23.65 20.50 7.66
N ASP A 518 23.68 21.64 6.97
CA ASP A 518 22.94 22.85 7.36
C ASP A 518 21.46 22.79 6.91
N LEU A 519 20.52 23.15 7.78
CA LEU A 519 19.08 23.20 7.48
C LEU A 519 18.60 24.59 7.04
N THR A 520 19.47 25.60 7.01
CA THR A 520 19.12 26.92 6.49
C THR A 520 18.98 26.89 4.98
N THR A 521 18.07 27.68 4.42
CA THR A 521 18.02 27.90 2.97
C THR A 521 19.17 28.82 2.56
N THR A 522 19.73 28.59 1.37
CA THR A 522 20.82 29.41 0.84
C THR A 522 20.43 30.05 -0.49
N PRO A 523 20.90 31.27 -0.80
CA PRO A 523 20.71 31.90 -2.12
C PRO A 523 21.22 31.03 -3.27
N ALA A 524 22.34 30.33 -3.09
CA ALA A 524 22.87 29.38 -4.07
C ALA A 524 21.92 28.21 -4.32
N GLY A 525 21.27 27.68 -3.27
CA GLY A 525 20.24 26.65 -3.42
C GLY A 525 18.99 27.17 -4.13
N HIS A 526 18.63 28.43 -3.93
CA HIS A 526 17.54 29.06 -4.68
C HIS A 526 17.89 29.23 -6.15
N GLN A 527 19.09 29.74 -6.46
CA GLN A 527 19.59 29.86 -7.83
C GLN A 527 19.57 28.51 -8.55
N GLY A 528 20.11 27.45 -7.94
CA GLY A 528 20.12 26.13 -8.56
C GLY A 528 18.70 25.58 -8.85
N ASN A 529 17.71 25.91 -8.02
CA ASN A 529 16.32 25.56 -8.32
C ASN A 529 15.75 26.40 -9.47
N LEU A 530 16.09 27.70 -9.58
CA LEU A 530 15.70 28.53 -10.72
C LEU A 530 16.33 28.01 -12.03
N ASP A 531 17.60 27.59 -11.98
CA ASP A 531 18.29 27.00 -13.14
C ASP A 531 17.57 25.72 -13.60
N LEU A 532 17.13 24.86 -12.66
CA LEU A 532 16.31 23.68 -12.99
C LEU A 532 14.97 24.04 -13.65
N MET A 533 14.37 25.17 -13.27
CA MET A 533 13.14 25.66 -13.91
C MET A 533 13.39 26.14 -15.33
N ASP A 534 14.49 26.87 -15.56
CA ASP A 534 14.91 27.29 -16.91
C ASP A 534 15.17 26.07 -17.81
N GLU A 535 15.77 25.01 -17.27
CA GLU A 535 16.00 23.75 -17.99
C GLU A 535 14.70 22.98 -18.31
N ILE A 536 13.69 23.06 -17.44
CA ILE A 536 12.35 22.50 -17.72
C ILE A 536 11.75 23.22 -18.93
N SER A 537 11.70 24.56 -18.88
CA SER A 537 11.21 25.40 -19.96
C SER A 537 11.56 26.88 -19.71
N PRO A 538 12.24 27.55 -20.65
CA PRO A 538 12.46 29.00 -20.55
C PRO A 538 11.16 29.80 -20.47
N GLN A 539 10.10 29.33 -21.14
CA GLN A 539 8.77 29.94 -21.09
C GLN A 539 8.16 29.85 -19.69
N LEU A 540 8.34 28.72 -18.98
CA LEU A 540 7.87 28.56 -17.60
C LEU A 540 8.50 29.60 -16.68
N SER A 541 9.79 29.85 -16.81
CA SER A 541 10.49 30.88 -16.03
C SER A 541 9.98 32.28 -16.31
N SER A 542 9.68 32.60 -17.58
CA SER A 542 9.14 33.91 -17.95
C SER A 542 7.77 34.22 -17.33
N LEU A 543 7.03 33.21 -16.88
CA LEU A 543 5.74 33.42 -16.19
C LEU A 543 5.91 34.14 -14.85
N PHE A 544 7.10 34.08 -14.25
CA PHE A 544 7.38 34.67 -12.95
C PHE A 544 7.96 36.10 -13.01
N GLY A 545 8.08 36.68 -14.22
CA GLY A 545 8.63 38.02 -14.45
C GLY A 545 10.15 38.05 -14.62
N GLU A 546 10.71 39.25 -14.81
CA GLU A 546 12.16 39.43 -15.01
C GLU A 546 12.92 39.46 -13.66
N GLN A 547 13.98 38.65 -13.59
CA GLN A 547 15.06 38.70 -12.59
C GLN A 547 14.63 38.47 -11.13
N LEU A 548 14.34 37.21 -10.79
CA LEU A 548 14.14 36.77 -9.40
C LEU A 548 15.47 36.85 -8.62
N ASP A 549 15.52 37.65 -7.55
CA ASP A 549 16.70 37.76 -6.68
C ASP A 549 16.76 36.58 -5.68
N PRO A 550 17.69 35.61 -5.83
CA PRO A 550 17.78 34.45 -4.96
C PRO A 550 17.99 34.79 -3.48
N ALA A 551 18.51 35.99 -3.16
CA ALA A 551 18.72 36.43 -1.78
C ALA A 551 17.41 36.81 -1.06
N GLN A 552 16.34 37.09 -1.80
CA GLN A 552 15.03 37.48 -1.25
C GLN A 552 14.01 36.33 -1.26
N LEU A 553 14.33 35.22 -1.92
CA LEU A 553 13.44 34.08 -2.05
C LEU A 553 13.29 33.32 -0.72
N GLN A 554 12.12 32.71 -0.57
CA GLN A 554 11.79 31.83 0.54
C GLN A 554 11.84 30.37 0.09
N GLY A 555 11.88 29.46 1.05
CA GLY A 555 11.83 28.04 0.76
C GLY A 555 11.95 27.16 2.00
N TRP A 556 12.24 25.89 1.75
CA TRP A 556 12.35 24.89 2.80
C TRP A 556 13.55 23.98 2.52
N ALA A 557 14.40 23.77 3.52
CA ALA A 557 15.51 22.83 3.44
C ALA A 557 15.38 21.75 4.53
N ALA A 558 15.55 20.50 4.13
CA ALA A 558 15.42 19.34 5.02
C ALA A 558 16.24 18.14 4.53
N PHE A 559 16.44 17.17 5.43
CA PHE A 559 17.10 15.91 5.09
C PHE A 559 16.10 14.84 4.68
N ARG A 560 16.22 14.38 3.44
CA ARG A 560 15.67 13.09 3.03
C ARG A 560 16.45 11.99 3.72
N CYS A 561 15.78 10.89 4.05
CA CYS A 561 16.41 9.70 4.61
C CYS A 561 16.26 8.55 3.63
N THR A 562 17.35 8.07 3.04
CA THR A 562 17.32 6.98 2.05
C THR A 562 18.11 5.77 2.51
N SER A 563 17.64 4.59 2.13
CA SER A 563 18.43 3.36 2.13
C SER A 563 19.28 3.27 0.84
N PRO A 564 20.28 2.36 0.77
CA PRO A 564 21.14 2.21 -0.41
C PRO A 564 20.45 1.57 -1.61
N ASP A 565 19.36 0.82 -1.38
CA ASP A 565 18.54 0.19 -2.43
C ASP A 565 17.26 0.99 -2.75
N TYR A 566 17.09 2.17 -2.13
CA TYR A 566 15.96 3.09 -2.31
C TYR A 566 14.58 2.53 -1.93
N LEU A 567 14.51 1.34 -1.35
CA LEU A 567 13.32 0.78 -0.71
C LEU A 567 13.26 1.23 0.75
N PRO A 568 12.08 1.49 1.31
CA PRO A 568 11.98 1.81 2.73
C PRO A 568 12.46 0.64 3.60
N ILE A 569 12.79 0.92 4.85
CA ILE A 569 13.13 -0.06 5.87
C ILE A 569 11.97 -0.12 6.86
N VAL A 570 11.17 -1.18 6.77
CA VAL A 570 9.89 -1.31 7.45
C VAL A 570 9.72 -2.72 7.99
N GLY A 571 9.54 -2.87 9.29
CA GLY A 571 9.31 -4.17 9.92
C GLY A 571 9.90 -4.30 11.33
N PRO A 572 9.85 -5.51 11.91
CA PRO A 572 10.43 -5.80 13.21
C PRO A 572 11.96 -5.71 13.18
N LEU A 573 12.56 -5.33 14.32
CA LEU A 573 14.00 -5.37 14.51
C LEU A 573 14.41 -6.65 15.24
N SER A 574 15.54 -7.23 14.84
CA SER A 574 16.20 -8.32 15.53
C SER A 574 17.42 -7.81 16.29
N ASP A 575 17.83 -8.53 17.33
CA ASP A 575 19.08 -8.25 18.03
C ASP A 575 20.26 -8.45 17.05
N PRO A 576 21.08 -7.41 16.78
CA PRO A 576 22.10 -7.50 15.74
C PRO A 576 23.17 -8.56 16.01
N GLU A 577 23.62 -8.70 17.26
CA GLU A 577 24.69 -9.63 17.64
C GLU A 577 24.18 -11.07 17.65
N ALA A 578 23.02 -11.31 18.25
CA ALA A 578 22.37 -12.60 18.26
C ALA A 578 21.98 -13.03 16.84
N PHE A 579 21.51 -12.12 15.98
CA PHE A 579 21.21 -12.42 14.57
C PHE A 579 22.47 -12.88 13.84
N ALA A 580 23.58 -12.15 14.02
CA ALA A 580 24.84 -12.48 13.37
C ALA A 580 25.40 -13.84 13.82
N SER A 581 25.23 -14.18 15.10
CA SER A 581 25.63 -15.47 15.66
C SER A 581 24.72 -16.62 15.19
N THR A 582 23.39 -16.43 15.29
CA THR A 582 22.37 -17.43 14.92
C THR A 582 22.47 -17.84 13.45
N TYR A 583 22.72 -16.88 12.57
CA TYR A 583 22.80 -17.11 11.12
C TYR A 583 24.23 -17.08 10.58
N ALA A 584 25.24 -17.29 11.44
CA ALA A 584 26.66 -17.26 11.06
C ALA A 584 27.00 -18.24 9.92
N VAL A 585 26.24 -19.32 9.76
CA VAL A 585 26.44 -20.31 8.70
C VAL A 585 26.27 -19.73 7.29
N LEU A 586 25.48 -18.66 7.14
CA LEU A 586 25.29 -17.95 5.86
C LEU A 586 26.57 -17.30 5.33
N ARG A 587 27.57 -17.06 6.20
CA ARG A 587 28.91 -16.60 5.78
C ARG A 587 29.64 -17.65 4.94
N LYS A 588 29.33 -18.93 5.16
CA LYS A 588 29.97 -20.06 4.47
C LYS A 588 29.14 -20.54 3.28
N ASP A 589 27.81 -20.61 3.44
CA ASP A 589 26.89 -20.96 2.35
C ASP A 589 25.57 -20.17 2.47
N ALA A 590 25.40 -19.21 1.56
CA ALA A 590 24.23 -18.33 1.52
C ALA A 590 22.90 -19.06 1.22
N ARG A 591 22.94 -20.35 0.83
CA ARG A 591 21.75 -21.16 0.52
C ARG A 591 21.21 -21.91 1.73
N GLN A 592 21.97 -21.98 2.83
CA GLN A 592 21.50 -22.67 4.03
C GLN A 592 20.35 -21.91 4.69
N VAL A 593 19.40 -22.64 5.27
CA VAL A 593 18.28 -22.09 6.03
C VAL A 593 18.24 -22.84 7.36
N PRO A 594 18.88 -22.31 8.43
CA PRO A 594 18.87 -22.96 9.74
C PRO A 594 17.46 -23.04 10.32
N ASP A 595 17.13 -24.09 11.07
CA ASP A 595 15.84 -24.22 11.76
C ASP A 595 15.86 -23.51 13.13
N THR A 596 16.41 -22.30 13.17
CA THR A 596 16.51 -21.49 14.40
C THR A 596 15.68 -20.21 14.24
N PRO A 597 14.75 -19.92 15.17
CA PRO A 597 13.96 -18.70 15.13
C PRO A 597 14.83 -17.44 15.12
N CYS A 598 14.33 -16.39 14.48
CA CYS A 598 15.02 -15.09 14.47
C CYS A 598 15.01 -14.49 15.89
N PRO A 599 16.15 -13.96 16.37
CA PRO A 599 16.24 -13.33 17.68
C PRO A 599 15.62 -11.93 17.64
N TRP A 600 14.29 -11.87 17.66
CA TRP A 600 13.53 -10.62 17.61
C TRP A 600 13.73 -9.77 18.86
N LEU A 601 13.83 -8.46 18.70
CA LEU A 601 13.65 -7.51 19.79
C LEU A 601 12.14 -7.31 19.98
N HIS A 602 11.58 -8.01 20.96
CA HIS A 602 10.14 -8.04 21.19
C HIS A 602 9.53 -6.64 21.29
N GLY A 603 8.50 -6.38 20.47
CA GLY A 603 7.77 -5.12 20.46
C GLY A 603 8.48 -3.95 19.76
N LEU A 604 9.67 -4.15 19.17
CA LEU A 604 10.43 -3.06 18.54
C LEU A 604 10.39 -3.14 17.00
N TYR A 605 9.91 -2.07 16.37
CA TYR A 605 9.72 -1.95 14.93
C TYR A 605 10.33 -0.65 14.38
N VAL A 606 10.58 -0.61 13.07
CA VAL A 606 11.06 0.59 12.36
C VAL A 606 10.21 0.86 11.12
N ASN A 607 10.04 2.14 10.79
CA ASN A 607 9.46 2.62 9.52
C ASN A 607 10.25 3.86 9.05
N SER A 608 11.27 3.65 8.22
CA SER A 608 12.21 4.70 7.82
C SER A 608 12.75 4.49 6.39
N GLY A 609 13.62 5.39 5.90
CA GLY A 609 14.35 5.19 4.64
C GLY A 609 13.54 5.45 3.35
N HIS A 610 12.46 6.23 3.40
CA HIS A 610 11.57 6.48 2.25
C HIS A 610 12.14 7.38 1.14
N GLY A 611 13.31 7.98 1.34
CA GLY A 611 13.95 8.91 0.41
C GLY A 611 13.05 10.09 0.06
N SER A 612 12.97 10.41 -1.23
CA SER A 612 12.08 11.44 -1.78
C SER A 612 10.66 10.94 -2.10
N ARG A 613 10.30 9.71 -1.72
CA ARG A 613 9.03 9.05 -2.08
C ARG A 613 8.15 8.76 -0.87
N GLY A 614 8.37 9.47 0.24
CA GLY A 614 7.63 9.29 1.49
C GLY A 614 6.12 9.47 1.33
N LEU A 615 5.68 10.42 0.50
CA LEU A 615 4.26 10.64 0.22
C LEU A 615 3.56 9.38 -0.29
N ILE A 616 4.22 8.61 -1.16
CA ILE A 616 3.67 7.41 -1.79
C ILE A 616 3.83 6.19 -0.88
N THR A 617 5.01 6.04 -0.26
CA THR A 617 5.39 4.77 0.38
C THR A 617 5.08 4.72 1.88
N ALA A 618 5.07 5.85 2.58
CA ALA A 618 4.88 5.87 4.04
C ALA A 618 3.46 5.43 4.47
N PRO A 619 2.37 5.87 3.81
CA PRO A 619 1.02 5.43 4.18
C PRO A 619 0.84 3.90 4.10
N LEU A 620 1.23 3.28 2.98
CA LEU A 620 1.15 1.82 2.82
C LEU A 620 2.11 1.07 3.76
N SER A 621 3.26 1.67 4.08
CA SER A 621 4.20 1.10 5.06
C SER A 621 3.63 1.07 6.47
N GLY A 622 2.77 2.04 6.83
CA GLY A 622 2.00 2.01 8.08
C GLY A 622 1.07 0.80 8.17
N GLU A 623 0.34 0.51 7.09
CA GLU A 623 -0.51 -0.70 7.00
C GLU A 623 0.32 -1.98 7.06
N MET A 624 1.45 -2.03 6.36
CA MET A 624 2.34 -3.19 6.40
C MET A 624 2.89 -3.43 7.82
N LEU A 625 3.28 -2.38 8.52
CA LEU A 625 3.77 -2.47 9.90
C LEU A 625 2.65 -2.93 10.85
N ALA A 626 1.45 -2.36 10.72
CA ALA A 626 0.30 -2.78 11.51
C ALA A 626 -0.09 -4.24 11.25
N ALA A 627 0.05 -4.72 10.01
CA ALA A 627 -0.16 -6.12 9.65
C ALA A 627 0.89 -7.06 10.29
N TRP A 628 2.16 -6.64 10.37
CA TRP A 628 3.19 -7.37 11.13
C TRP A 628 2.84 -7.49 12.61
N ILE A 629 2.43 -6.39 13.24
CA ILE A 629 2.09 -6.33 14.68
C ILE A 629 0.87 -7.19 15.00
N ASN A 630 -0.16 -7.15 14.16
CA ASN A 630 -1.46 -7.78 14.45
C ASN A 630 -1.60 -9.20 13.87
N ASN A 631 -0.58 -9.72 13.19
CA ASN A 631 -0.66 -10.98 12.42
C ASN A 631 -1.79 -10.97 11.37
N GLU A 632 -1.93 -9.85 10.65
CA GLU A 632 -2.95 -9.66 9.61
C GLU A 632 -2.35 -9.86 8.21
N PRO A 633 -3.18 -10.04 7.16
CA PRO A 633 -2.71 -10.13 5.78
C PRO A 633 -1.82 -8.94 5.37
N LEU A 634 -0.68 -9.21 4.73
CA LEU A 634 0.19 -8.14 4.24
C LEU A 634 -0.46 -7.41 3.05
N PRO A 635 -0.39 -6.07 3.01
CA PRO A 635 -1.00 -5.28 1.93
C PRO A 635 -0.14 -5.21 0.66
N VAL A 636 0.95 -5.99 0.60
CA VAL A 636 1.91 -6.08 -0.50
C VAL A 636 2.35 -7.54 -0.70
N PRO A 637 2.84 -7.91 -1.90
CA PRO A 637 3.50 -9.20 -2.12
C PRO A 637 4.59 -9.49 -1.08
N ARG A 638 4.71 -10.75 -0.66
CA ARG A 638 5.76 -11.22 0.26
C ARG A 638 7.15 -10.78 -0.17
N THR A 639 7.47 -10.89 -1.45
CA THR A 639 8.77 -10.46 -2.00
C THR A 639 9.03 -8.96 -1.83
N ILE A 640 8.00 -8.11 -1.89
CA ILE A 640 8.12 -6.69 -1.57
C ILE A 640 8.32 -6.49 -0.07
N ALA A 641 7.54 -7.18 0.77
CA ALA A 641 7.68 -7.09 2.22
C ALA A 641 9.09 -7.49 2.69
N GLU A 642 9.63 -8.59 2.17
CA GLU A 642 11.01 -9.04 2.43
C GLU A 642 12.06 -8.03 1.94
N ALA A 643 11.82 -7.39 0.78
CA ALA A 643 12.70 -6.36 0.25
C ALA A 643 12.60 -5.02 0.99
N CYS A 644 11.54 -4.79 1.76
CA CYS A 644 11.41 -3.67 2.69
C CYS A 644 11.86 -4.04 4.12
N HIS A 645 12.05 -5.31 4.43
CA HIS A 645 12.36 -5.81 5.77
C HIS A 645 13.75 -5.34 6.26
N PRO A 646 13.93 -4.95 7.54
CA PRO A 646 15.23 -4.52 8.08
C PRO A 646 16.34 -5.56 7.94
N ASN A 647 16.02 -6.82 8.22
CA ASN A 647 16.97 -7.94 8.16
C ASN A 647 17.63 -8.16 6.79
N ARG A 648 17.07 -7.63 5.68
CA ARG A 648 17.70 -7.74 4.35
C ARG A 648 19.14 -7.22 4.33
N PHE A 649 19.43 -6.19 5.14
CA PHE A 649 20.77 -5.62 5.24
C PHE A 649 21.67 -6.45 6.15
N ALA A 650 21.16 -6.93 7.28
CA ALA A 650 21.89 -7.85 8.15
C ALA A 650 22.29 -9.13 7.41
N LEU A 651 21.38 -9.71 6.62
CA LEU A 651 21.66 -10.85 5.74
C LEU A 651 22.72 -10.53 4.69
N ARG A 652 22.60 -9.39 4.01
CA ARG A 652 23.57 -8.97 2.99
C ARG A 652 24.95 -8.76 3.60
N ALA A 653 25.05 -8.18 4.79
CA ALA A 653 26.31 -8.00 5.50
C ALA A 653 26.91 -9.36 5.87
N LEU A 654 26.12 -10.24 6.49
CA LEU A 654 26.55 -11.61 6.82
C LEU A 654 27.06 -12.38 5.61
N ILE A 655 26.30 -12.44 4.52
CA ILE A 655 26.68 -13.18 3.31
C ILE A 655 27.95 -12.63 2.67
N LYS A 656 28.16 -11.30 2.74
CA LYS A 656 29.35 -10.64 2.17
C LYS A 656 30.55 -10.60 3.12
N GLY A 657 30.40 -11.02 4.37
CA GLY A 657 31.43 -10.92 5.40
C GLY A 657 31.79 -9.46 5.75
N LEU A 658 30.80 -8.56 5.68
CA LEU A 658 30.95 -7.12 6.00
C LEU A 658 30.78 -6.82 7.49
#